data_AF-A0A6C0HCN0-F1
#
_entry.id   AF-A0A6C0HCN0-F1
#
_cell.length_a   1.000
_cell.length_b   1.000
_cell.length_c   1.000
_cell.angle_alpha   90.00
_cell.angle_beta   90.00
_cell.angle_gamma   90.00
#
_symmetry.space_group_name_H-M   'P 1'
#
loop_
_entity.id
_entity.type
_entity.pdbx_description
1 polymer ?
#
loop_
_entity_poly.entity_id
_entity_poly.type
_entity_poly.pdbx_seq_one_letter_code
_entity_poly.pdbx_strand_id
1 'polypeptide(L)'
;MMSTIEYSKIDENNNSELGEVTLRQGIKFKKYQTKMTKNVEKKNLLFEGFQGFQGNIFLSDDNSSKALKNSHNLINETDTNVTSQIKELQEMQKKFNTLLEQFNGANSSLNTAIKDYAQNTSNKSSQNTNVYVNSLANNVKGNYLGCYADTENRAMNGSASLSGQYVSYDQCKQSAIDGAFKYFGLQDFHSENQSGWCAVSNDLNATKQYGVSLNDNLKALWASNTAGSGKSARVTSDGRLVVEDGNGQVVWQSPNAPAECVYGGSINLDSITATYGGNCHANPGNVSDATRDIVKNSSTVSTTGTAVIPVSNQTFGDPAVGCGKSFDIAYQCGNANKTLNLASAEGQNVLLDCSTEFNSCKFSLILQSDGNMCLYKDGSPSSVWCTMTNGQQQNPNPSWYASKGKYGISVLKSGQILYANDEWIGSDYGSLKLIMQQDGNLVLYTSNPQINCTKAQDGNMYGGGWANAVYELDKVGIKADLGKVGYVDDDTKLSEYPISMFTIDKTTNMPVINNNSSCTKRVKTIDSLEWDKYLKTGVPMSKNTVCGLEKATQNDNINRDAIRMQLAALADEIVNKITYLESLNSSMNNQMGIDKTVLDDNLKKYKALSKQYSQYKTVDAVNINGILSDSDIVVLQENYSYLFWSILAIAIVVITIHIIRK
;
A
#
# COMPACT_ATOMS: atom_id res chain seq x y z
N MET A 1 20.68 -38.12 36.74
CA MET A 1 21.51 -38.63 35.63
C MET A 1 21.89 -37.44 34.78
N MET A 2 22.98 -36.74 35.10
CA MET A 2 24.34 -36.98 34.59
C MET A 2 24.41 -37.02 33.06
N SER A 3 24.93 -35.96 32.45
CA SER A 3 26.19 -36.02 31.69
C SER A 3 26.61 -34.61 31.21
N THR A 4 27.49 -34.01 31.99
CA THR A 4 28.46 -32.98 31.57
C THR A 4 29.47 -33.63 30.61
N ILE A 5 29.79 -32.99 29.49
CA ILE A 5 30.92 -33.36 28.63
C ILE A 5 31.95 -32.23 28.65
N GLU A 6 33.18 -32.62 28.98
CA GLU A 6 34.37 -31.83 29.23
C GLU A 6 34.98 -31.23 27.95
N TYR A 7 35.54 -30.03 28.08
CA TYR A 7 36.54 -29.48 27.15
C TYR A 7 37.92 -30.00 27.57
N SER A 8 38.58 -30.73 26.67
CA SER A 8 39.97 -31.17 26.82
C SER A 8 40.95 -30.01 26.55
N LYS A 9 41.79 -29.73 27.54
CA LYS A 9 43.00 -28.90 27.46
C LYS A 9 43.99 -29.50 26.46
N ILE A 10 44.59 -28.64 25.64
CA ILE A 10 45.85 -28.90 24.93
C ILE A 10 46.84 -27.81 25.38
N ASP A 11 48.06 -28.25 25.70
CA ASP A 11 49.09 -27.59 26.50
C ASP A 11 49.59 -26.23 26.00
N GLU A 12 49.64 -25.25 26.93
CA GLU A 12 50.16 -23.88 26.75
C GLU A 12 51.64 -23.68 27.15
N ASN A 13 52.39 -24.71 27.53
CA ASN A 13 53.61 -24.50 28.33
C ASN A 13 54.99 -24.55 27.63
N ASN A 14 55.08 -24.44 26.29
CA ASN A 14 56.40 -24.40 25.60
C ASN A 14 56.70 -23.15 24.76
N ASN A 15 55.84 -22.13 24.77
CA ASN A 15 56.06 -20.92 23.97
C ASN A 15 56.25 -19.63 24.78
N SER A 16 56.12 -19.67 26.12
CA SER A 16 56.28 -18.47 26.95
C SER A 16 57.73 -18.14 27.32
N GLU A 17 58.65 -19.12 27.28
CA GLU A 17 60.05 -18.89 27.65
C GLU A 17 60.91 -18.31 26.51
N LEU A 18 60.56 -18.58 25.25
CA LEU A 18 61.27 -17.99 24.10
C LEU A 18 60.90 -16.50 23.92
N GLY A 19 59.63 -16.16 24.16
CA GLY A 19 59.10 -14.79 24.04
C GLY A 19 59.69 -13.79 25.04
N GLU A 20 59.88 -14.18 26.31
CA GLU A 20 60.49 -13.31 27.32
C GLU A 20 62.00 -13.07 27.10
N VAL A 21 62.72 -14.05 26.54
CA VAL A 21 64.16 -13.91 26.24
C VAL A 21 64.38 -12.97 25.04
N THR A 22 63.53 -13.04 24.01
CA THR A 22 63.59 -12.11 22.85
C THR A 22 63.14 -10.69 23.18
N LEU A 23 62.14 -10.49 24.06
CA LEU A 23 61.73 -9.14 24.48
C LEU A 23 62.83 -8.44 25.30
N ARG A 24 63.56 -9.17 26.15
CA ARG A 24 64.70 -8.63 26.92
C ARG A 24 65.92 -8.34 26.03
N GLN A 25 66.15 -9.10 24.96
CA GLN A 25 67.20 -8.79 23.97
C GLN A 25 66.82 -7.59 23.08
N GLY A 26 65.56 -7.45 22.67
CA GLY A 26 65.05 -6.28 21.95
C GLY A 26 65.13 -4.99 22.76
N ILE A 27 64.88 -5.02 24.07
CA ILE A 27 65.04 -3.84 24.96
C ILE A 27 66.53 -3.51 25.20
N LYS A 28 67.41 -4.52 25.30
CA LYS A 28 68.87 -4.32 25.35
C LYS A 28 69.42 -3.74 24.04
N PHE A 29 68.88 -4.14 22.90
CA PHE A 29 69.24 -3.65 21.58
C PHE A 29 68.69 -2.25 21.30
N LYS A 30 67.46 -1.93 21.74
CA LYS A 30 66.91 -0.57 21.73
C LYS A 30 67.76 0.38 22.59
N LYS A 31 68.23 -0.07 23.77
CA LYS A 31 69.23 0.66 24.58
C LYS A 31 70.59 0.83 23.87
N TYR A 32 71.01 -0.13 23.02
CA TYR A 32 72.24 -0.06 22.23
C TYR A 32 72.11 0.90 21.03
N GLN A 33 70.96 0.87 20.34
CA GLN A 33 70.60 1.83 19.29
C GLN A 33 70.47 3.25 19.84
N THR A 34 69.80 3.47 20.99
CA THR A 34 69.72 4.81 21.62
C THR A 34 71.09 5.32 22.08
N LYS A 35 72.03 4.43 22.42
CA LYS A 35 73.45 4.76 22.68
C LYS A 35 74.21 5.12 21.40
N MET A 36 73.90 4.49 20.27
CA MET A 36 74.45 4.86 18.96
C MET A 36 73.87 6.18 18.44
N THR A 37 72.56 6.44 18.57
CA THR A 37 71.93 7.71 18.16
C THR A 37 72.47 8.90 18.97
N LYS A 38 72.70 8.73 20.28
CA LYS A 38 73.37 9.77 21.12
C LYS A 38 74.87 9.95 20.82
N ASN A 39 75.55 8.96 20.25
CA ASN A 39 76.94 9.08 19.80
C ASN A 39 77.05 9.62 18.36
N VAL A 40 75.99 9.51 17.56
CA VAL A 40 75.90 10.08 16.21
C VAL A 40 75.62 11.59 16.26
N GLU A 41 74.84 12.09 17.23
CA GLU A 41 74.70 13.54 17.45
C GLU A 41 75.94 14.22 18.06
N LYS A 42 76.96 13.46 18.50
CA LYS A 42 78.23 14.00 19.02
C LYS A 42 79.47 13.68 18.18
N LYS A 43 79.29 13.14 16.97
CA LYS A 43 80.38 12.92 15.99
C LYS A 43 79.99 13.31 14.56
N ASN A 44 79.44 14.51 14.41
CA ASN A 44 79.46 15.31 13.18
C ASN A 44 80.88 15.81 12.80
N LEU A 45 81.93 15.03 13.08
CA LEU A 45 83.33 15.36 12.80
C LEU A 45 84.06 14.07 12.41
N LEU A 46 83.91 13.65 11.15
CA LEU A 46 84.88 12.86 10.36
C LEU A 46 84.32 12.62 8.94
N PHE A 47 83.87 13.68 8.27
CA PHE A 47 83.77 13.75 6.81
C PHE A 47 83.93 15.19 6.29
N GLU A 48 84.90 15.93 6.85
CA GLU A 48 85.42 17.19 6.29
C GLU A 48 86.95 17.12 6.05
N GLY A 49 87.49 15.90 5.96
CA GLY A 49 88.93 15.66 5.85
C GLY A 49 89.35 14.93 4.58
N PHE A 50 88.80 15.25 3.41
CA PHE A 50 89.36 14.81 2.12
C PHE A 50 88.94 15.72 0.94
N GLN A 51 89.00 17.04 1.16
CA GLN A 51 89.01 18.07 0.10
C GLN A 51 90.32 18.87 0.10
N GLY A 52 91.46 18.18 0.21
CA GLY A 52 92.77 18.84 0.22
C GLY A 52 93.87 17.94 -0.29
N PHE A 53 93.95 17.73 -1.60
CA PHE A 53 95.19 17.36 -2.28
C PHE A 53 95.09 17.69 -3.78
N GLN A 54 94.96 18.98 -4.08
CA GLN A 54 95.53 19.54 -5.32
C GLN A 54 96.88 20.15 -4.92
N GLY A 55 97.98 19.62 -5.46
CA GLY A 55 99.32 20.13 -5.20
C GLY A 55 100.39 19.29 -5.89
N ASN A 56 100.84 19.77 -7.05
CA ASN A 56 101.92 19.22 -7.87
C ASN A 56 103.21 18.98 -7.07
N ILE A 57 103.86 17.84 -7.30
CA ILE A 57 105.33 17.72 -7.19
C ILE A 57 105.87 17.08 -8.46
N PHE A 58 106.66 17.87 -9.18
CA PHE A 58 107.52 17.49 -10.29
C PHE A 58 108.58 16.49 -9.82
N LEU A 59 108.75 15.39 -10.56
CA LEU A 59 110.07 14.77 -10.76
C LEU A 59 110.24 14.45 -12.24
N SER A 60 111.37 14.95 -12.75
CA SER A 60 111.93 14.86 -14.10
C SER A 60 112.25 13.44 -14.56
N ASP A 61 112.29 13.27 -15.89
CA ASP A 61 112.93 12.24 -16.75
C ASP A 61 113.74 11.12 -16.03
N ASP A 62 113.67 9.83 -16.39
CA ASP A 62 113.74 9.29 -17.75
C ASP A 62 113.39 7.77 -17.78
N ASN A 63 112.78 7.32 -18.89
CA ASN A 63 112.63 5.93 -19.38
C ASN A 63 111.94 4.81 -18.54
N SER A 64 110.60 4.86 -18.46
CA SER A 64 109.76 3.63 -18.42
C SER A 64 108.29 3.87 -18.83
N SER A 65 108.03 4.45 -20.02
CA SER A 65 106.71 5.03 -20.35
C SER A 65 105.77 4.22 -21.27
N LYS A 66 106.06 2.95 -21.61
CA LYS A 66 105.14 2.14 -22.45
C LYS A 66 104.28 1.12 -21.68
N ALA A 67 104.75 0.64 -20.52
CA ALA A 67 103.98 -0.28 -19.67
C ALA A 67 102.99 0.44 -18.73
N LEU A 68 103.28 1.70 -18.36
CA LEU A 68 102.45 2.48 -17.43
C LEU A 68 101.23 3.14 -18.10
N LYS A 69 101.31 3.50 -19.39
CA LYS A 69 100.19 4.13 -20.12
C LYS A 69 99.07 3.14 -20.52
N ASN A 70 99.41 1.88 -20.81
CA ASN A 70 98.40 0.86 -21.09
C ASN A 70 97.72 0.33 -19.82
N SER A 71 98.42 0.37 -18.68
CA SER A 71 97.83 0.09 -17.36
C SER A 71 96.81 1.17 -16.96
N HIS A 72 97.14 2.46 -17.16
CA HIS A 72 96.22 3.57 -16.82
C HIS A 72 94.93 3.61 -17.66
N ASN A 73 94.95 3.24 -18.94
CA ASN A 73 93.75 3.25 -19.77
C ASN A 73 92.82 2.05 -19.50
N LEU A 74 93.35 0.86 -19.18
CA LEU A 74 92.52 -0.26 -18.71
C LEU A 74 91.99 -0.05 -17.28
N ILE A 75 92.74 0.64 -16.42
CA ILE A 75 92.29 0.96 -15.06
C ILE A 75 91.09 1.93 -15.10
N ASN A 76 91.11 2.95 -15.97
CA ASN A 76 90.03 3.93 -16.05
C ASN A 76 88.70 3.39 -16.63
N GLU A 77 88.72 2.48 -17.62
CA GLU A 77 87.49 1.87 -18.19
C GLU A 77 86.88 0.80 -17.26
N THR A 78 87.70 0.12 -16.45
CA THR A 78 87.22 -0.90 -15.50
C THR A 78 86.70 -0.27 -14.19
N ASP A 79 87.29 0.84 -13.72
CA ASP A 79 86.82 1.62 -12.56
C ASP A 79 85.50 2.36 -12.82
N THR A 80 85.29 2.91 -14.03
CA THR A 80 84.03 3.61 -14.37
C THR A 80 82.87 2.63 -14.51
N ASN A 81 83.08 1.44 -15.07
CA ASN A 81 82.03 0.44 -15.23
C ASN A 81 81.57 -0.10 -13.86
N VAL A 82 82.50 -0.54 -12.99
CA VAL A 82 82.15 -1.05 -11.65
C VAL A 82 81.50 0.03 -10.78
N THR A 83 82.00 1.26 -10.80
CA THR A 83 81.41 2.39 -10.08
C THR A 83 80.00 2.72 -10.59
N SER A 84 79.74 2.61 -11.90
CA SER A 84 78.39 2.78 -12.49
C SER A 84 77.41 1.70 -11.99
N GLN A 85 77.84 0.43 -11.96
CA GLN A 85 77.00 -0.67 -11.49
C GLN A 85 76.64 -0.54 -9.99
N ILE A 86 77.56 -0.02 -9.16
CA ILE A 86 77.30 0.28 -7.74
C ILE A 86 76.29 1.42 -7.59
N LYS A 87 76.43 2.50 -8.39
CA LYS A 87 75.44 3.60 -8.38
C LYS A 87 74.05 3.11 -8.77
N GLU A 88 73.94 2.24 -9.78
CA GLU A 88 72.67 1.63 -10.17
C GLU A 88 72.07 0.75 -9.05
N LEU A 89 72.89 0.00 -8.31
CA LEU A 89 72.44 -0.72 -7.12
C LEU A 89 71.95 0.20 -6.00
N GLN A 90 72.66 1.31 -5.75
CA GLN A 90 72.25 2.31 -4.76
C GLN A 90 70.93 3.00 -5.15
N GLU A 91 70.70 3.24 -6.44
CA GLU A 91 69.42 3.77 -6.94
C GLU A 91 68.29 2.75 -6.85
N MET A 92 68.54 1.48 -7.19
CA MET A 92 67.55 0.40 -6.99
C MET A 92 67.20 0.22 -5.50
N GLN A 93 68.18 0.35 -4.61
CA GLN A 93 67.97 0.35 -3.17
C GLN A 93 67.07 1.51 -2.72
N LYS A 94 67.33 2.73 -3.21
CA LYS A 94 66.50 3.89 -2.90
C LYS A 94 65.06 3.69 -3.37
N LYS A 95 64.86 3.18 -4.58
CA LYS A 95 63.54 2.82 -5.11
C LYS A 95 62.84 1.75 -4.28
N PHE A 96 63.59 0.74 -3.81
CA PHE A 96 63.05 -0.33 -2.97
C PHE A 96 62.55 0.18 -1.63
N ASN A 97 63.34 1.03 -0.95
CA ASN A 97 62.94 1.64 0.32
C ASN A 97 61.68 2.52 0.15
N THR A 98 61.61 3.30 -0.94
CA THR A 98 60.43 4.11 -1.25
C THR A 98 59.19 3.25 -1.47
N LEU A 99 59.28 2.18 -2.27
CA LEU A 99 58.15 1.28 -2.50
C LEU A 99 57.72 0.55 -1.22
N LEU A 100 58.67 0.22 -0.34
CA LEU A 100 58.38 -0.38 0.95
C LEU A 100 57.60 0.57 1.87
N GLU A 101 57.99 1.85 1.93
CA GLU A 101 57.24 2.88 2.64
C GLU A 101 55.82 3.05 2.08
N GLN A 102 55.66 3.06 0.76
CA GLN A 102 54.36 3.12 0.11
C GLN A 102 53.48 1.89 0.43
N PHE A 103 54.06 0.70 0.44
CA PHE A 103 53.36 -0.53 0.81
C PHE A 103 52.88 -0.48 2.28
N ASN A 104 53.74 -0.02 3.20
CA ASN A 104 53.38 0.16 4.61
C ASN A 104 52.25 1.19 4.77
N GLY A 105 52.30 2.28 4.00
CA GLY A 105 51.22 3.26 3.93
C GLY A 105 49.91 2.66 3.46
N ALA A 106 49.92 1.92 2.35
CA ALA A 106 48.73 1.25 1.81
C ALA A 106 48.15 0.20 2.77
N ASN A 107 49.01 -0.55 3.48
CA ASN A 107 48.56 -1.52 4.48
C ASN A 107 47.93 -0.85 5.71
N SER A 108 48.49 0.28 6.14
CA SER A 108 47.91 1.12 7.20
C SER A 108 46.54 1.68 6.79
N SER A 109 46.41 2.16 5.55
CA SER A 109 45.13 2.63 4.99
C SER A 109 44.08 1.51 4.96
N LEU A 110 44.44 0.32 4.48
CA LEU A 110 43.56 -0.85 4.49
C LEU A 110 43.12 -1.24 5.91
N ASN A 111 44.05 -1.30 6.86
CA ASN A 111 43.76 -1.61 8.26
C ASN A 111 42.85 -0.54 8.90
N THR A 112 42.98 0.72 8.48
CA THR A 112 42.08 1.80 8.90
C THR A 112 40.69 1.58 8.31
N ALA A 113 40.57 1.31 7.01
CA ALA A 113 39.29 1.02 6.36
C ALA A 113 38.56 -0.18 6.98
N ILE A 114 39.28 -1.25 7.35
CA ILE A 114 38.72 -2.41 8.06
C ILE A 114 38.18 -2.00 9.43
N LYS A 115 38.95 -1.23 10.22
CA LYS A 115 38.53 -0.76 11.55
C LYS A 115 37.32 0.16 11.45
N ASP A 116 37.33 1.08 10.51
CA ASP A 116 36.23 2.01 10.27
C ASP A 116 34.96 1.25 9.87
N TYR A 117 35.08 0.26 8.99
CA TYR A 117 33.96 -0.61 8.63
C TYR A 117 33.43 -1.39 9.84
N ALA A 118 34.31 -1.98 10.64
CA ALA A 118 33.92 -2.74 11.84
C ALA A 118 33.23 -1.87 12.89
N GLN A 119 33.70 -0.63 13.12
CA GLN A 119 33.07 0.30 14.06
C GLN A 119 31.72 0.82 13.56
N ASN A 120 31.59 1.07 12.26
CA ASN A 120 30.36 1.59 11.67
C ASN A 120 29.24 0.54 11.56
N THR A 121 29.59 -0.75 11.50
CA THR A 121 28.62 -1.85 11.41
C THR A 121 28.01 -2.27 12.76
N SER A 122 28.66 -1.97 13.89
CA SER A 122 28.14 -2.32 15.23
C SER A 122 26.82 -1.66 15.65
N ASN A 123 26.33 -0.64 14.92
CA ASN A 123 25.19 0.19 15.33
C ASN A 123 23.96 0.14 14.40
N LYS A 124 23.90 -0.73 13.38
CA LYS A 124 22.83 -0.67 12.36
C LYS A 124 22.27 -2.05 12.01
N SER A 125 20.99 -2.27 12.33
CA SER A 125 20.29 -3.57 12.26
C SER A 125 19.74 -3.94 10.88
N SER A 126 19.90 -3.10 9.86
CA SER A 126 19.23 -3.24 8.55
C SER A 126 20.16 -3.11 7.34
N GLN A 127 21.47 -3.06 7.55
CA GLN A 127 22.49 -2.95 6.49
C GLN A 127 23.14 -4.30 6.21
N ASN A 128 23.71 -4.46 5.00
CA ASN A 128 24.35 -5.69 4.52
C ASN A 128 23.46 -6.92 4.77
N THR A 129 22.22 -6.85 4.31
CA THR A 129 21.19 -7.87 4.53
C THR A 129 20.43 -8.11 3.23
N ASN A 130 20.14 -9.37 2.92
CA ASN A 130 19.18 -9.68 1.87
C ASN A 130 17.76 -9.54 2.42
N VAL A 131 16.87 -8.94 1.65
CA VAL A 131 15.45 -8.81 1.97
C VAL A 131 14.60 -9.58 0.97
N TYR A 132 13.51 -10.17 1.44
CA TYR A 132 12.56 -10.93 0.63
C TYR A 132 11.14 -10.45 0.88
N VAL A 133 10.43 -10.07 -0.19
CA VAL A 133 9.04 -9.65 -0.12
C VAL A 133 8.13 -10.87 -0.05
N ASN A 134 7.78 -11.29 1.17
CA ASN A 134 6.98 -12.49 1.40
C ASN A 134 5.49 -12.21 1.67
N SER A 135 5.13 -10.94 1.85
CA SER A 135 3.75 -10.51 2.05
C SER A 135 3.49 -9.16 1.38
N LEU A 136 2.22 -8.85 1.12
CA LEU A 136 1.82 -7.58 0.53
C LEU A 136 1.86 -6.45 1.56
N ALA A 137 1.27 -6.64 2.74
CA ALA A 137 1.33 -5.67 3.81
C ALA A 137 1.21 -6.35 5.17
N ASN A 138 2.04 -5.96 6.14
CA ASN A 138 2.03 -6.45 7.51
C ASN A 138 1.37 -5.44 8.45
N ASN A 139 0.83 -5.91 9.59
CA ASN A 139 0.19 -5.07 10.61
C ASN A 139 -0.92 -4.16 10.04
N VAL A 140 -1.73 -4.69 9.13
CA VAL A 140 -2.84 -3.96 8.49
C VAL A 140 -4.05 -3.91 9.42
N LYS A 141 -4.66 -2.75 9.54
CA LYS A 141 -5.88 -2.54 10.31
C LYS A 141 -7.08 -2.43 9.37
N GLY A 142 -8.18 -3.10 9.73
CA GLY A 142 -9.48 -2.91 9.10
C GLY A 142 -10.30 -1.91 9.89
N ASN A 143 -10.59 -0.76 9.28
CA ASN A 143 -11.44 0.28 9.85
C ASN A 143 -12.88 0.06 9.40
N TYR A 144 -13.80 -0.16 10.34
CA TYR A 144 -15.21 -0.35 10.01
C TYR A 144 -15.80 0.94 9.43
N LEU A 145 -16.37 0.84 8.22
CA LEU A 145 -16.97 1.97 7.52
C LEU A 145 -18.48 2.05 7.70
N GLY A 146 -19.16 0.91 7.79
CA GLY A 146 -20.61 0.88 7.91
C GLY A 146 -21.23 -0.41 7.39
N CYS A 147 -22.56 -0.44 7.48
CA CYS A 147 -23.37 -1.55 7.03
C CYS A 147 -24.10 -1.14 5.75
N TYR A 148 -23.78 -1.77 4.64
CA TYR A 148 -24.32 -1.38 3.33
C TYR A 148 -25.12 -2.52 2.73
N ALA A 149 -26.24 -2.17 2.09
CA ALA A 149 -27.11 -3.13 1.45
C ALA A 149 -26.40 -3.80 0.27
N ASP A 150 -26.76 -5.04 0.02
CA ASP A 150 -26.29 -5.84 -1.10
C ASP A 150 -27.47 -6.39 -1.89
N THR A 151 -27.20 -6.88 -3.09
CA THR A 151 -28.20 -7.54 -3.93
C THR A 151 -27.56 -8.71 -4.65
N GLU A 152 -28.36 -9.46 -5.40
CA GLU A 152 -27.88 -10.52 -6.30
C GLU A 152 -26.75 -10.06 -7.25
N ASN A 153 -26.70 -8.76 -7.59
CA ASN A 153 -25.68 -8.17 -8.46
C ASN A 153 -24.36 -7.84 -7.76
N ARG A 154 -24.27 -8.05 -6.43
CA ARG A 154 -23.09 -7.85 -5.57
C ARG A 154 -22.45 -6.46 -5.66
N ALA A 155 -22.59 -5.68 -4.58
CA ALA A 155 -21.90 -4.40 -4.41
C ALA A 155 -20.36 -4.54 -4.33
N MET A 156 -19.88 -5.67 -3.82
CA MET A 156 -18.45 -6.01 -3.69
C MET A 156 -18.15 -7.28 -4.47
N ASN A 157 -17.71 -7.14 -5.72
CA ASN A 157 -17.54 -8.23 -6.68
C ASN A 157 -16.07 -8.60 -6.97
N GLY A 158 -15.13 -8.14 -6.13
CA GLY A 158 -13.73 -8.48 -6.27
C GLY A 158 -13.46 -9.97 -6.04
N SER A 159 -12.50 -10.52 -6.77
CA SER A 159 -12.10 -11.92 -6.70
C SER A 159 -10.79 -12.07 -5.92
N ALA A 160 -10.88 -12.62 -4.70
CA ALA A 160 -9.75 -13.06 -3.89
C ALA A 160 -9.93 -14.55 -3.50
N SER A 161 -8.89 -15.16 -2.93
CA SER A 161 -8.86 -16.61 -2.62
C SER A 161 -10.07 -17.10 -1.81
N LEU A 162 -10.51 -16.32 -0.83
CA LEU A 162 -11.65 -16.64 0.05
C LEU A 162 -12.90 -15.81 -0.27
N SER A 163 -12.90 -15.03 -1.36
CA SER A 163 -14.10 -14.31 -1.80
C SER A 163 -15.19 -15.31 -2.15
N GLY A 164 -16.41 -15.10 -1.66
CA GLY A 164 -17.50 -16.04 -1.85
C GLY A 164 -17.64 -17.13 -0.79
N GLN A 165 -16.73 -17.18 0.20
CA GLN A 165 -16.72 -18.22 1.23
C GLN A 165 -17.11 -17.65 2.61
N TYR A 166 -17.66 -18.50 3.47
CA TYR A 166 -17.93 -18.17 4.86
C TYR A 166 -16.66 -18.34 5.69
N VAL A 167 -16.12 -17.22 6.18
CA VAL A 167 -14.85 -17.16 6.89
C VAL A 167 -14.90 -16.14 8.02
N SER A 168 -13.94 -16.19 8.93
CA SER A 168 -13.82 -15.21 10.01
C SER A 168 -13.37 -13.83 9.49
N TYR A 169 -13.53 -12.80 10.32
CA TYR A 169 -13.01 -11.47 10.05
C TYR A 169 -11.53 -11.47 9.64
N ASP A 170 -10.67 -12.14 10.40
CA ASP A 170 -9.23 -12.15 10.12
C ASP A 170 -8.89 -12.86 8.81
N GLN A 171 -9.62 -13.93 8.48
CA GLN A 171 -9.46 -14.64 7.21
C GLN A 171 -9.89 -13.78 6.01
N CYS A 172 -11.05 -13.11 6.09
CA CYS A 172 -11.50 -12.23 5.01
C CYS A 172 -10.57 -11.02 4.83
N LYS A 173 -10.15 -10.40 5.95
CA LYS A 173 -9.15 -9.33 5.97
C LYS A 173 -7.84 -9.78 5.31
N GLN A 174 -7.33 -10.96 5.67
CA GLN A 174 -6.11 -11.51 5.07
C GLN A 174 -6.29 -11.78 3.56
N SER A 175 -7.43 -12.35 3.16
CA SER A 175 -7.74 -12.56 1.74
C SER A 175 -7.80 -11.25 0.95
N ALA A 176 -8.27 -10.16 1.56
CA ALA A 176 -8.26 -8.84 0.94
C ALA A 176 -6.83 -8.29 0.81
N ILE A 177 -6.00 -8.44 1.85
CA ILE A 177 -4.57 -8.07 1.82
C ILE A 177 -3.85 -8.82 0.71
N ASP A 178 -3.98 -10.15 0.67
CA ASP A 178 -3.33 -11.03 -0.31
C ASP A 178 -3.83 -10.78 -1.75
N GLY A 179 -5.08 -10.33 -1.88
CA GLY A 179 -5.68 -9.92 -3.14
C GLY A 179 -5.34 -8.50 -3.60
N ALA A 180 -4.64 -7.70 -2.77
CA ALA A 180 -4.42 -6.26 -2.97
C ALA A 180 -5.74 -5.46 -3.12
N PHE A 181 -6.74 -5.78 -2.28
CA PHE A 181 -8.00 -5.04 -2.20
C PHE A 181 -7.98 -4.05 -1.03
N LYS A 182 -8.57 -2.86 -1.26
CA LYS A 182 -8.68 -1.79 -0.27
C LYS A 182 -9.83 -2.01 0.71
N TYR A 183 -10.89 -2.67 0.27
CA TYR A 183 -12.10 -2.90 1.04
C TYR A 183 -12.41 -4.39 1.14
N PHE A 184 -12.93 -4.81 2.29
CA PHE A 184 -13.53 -6.12 2.48
C PHE A 184 -14.84 -6.01 3.25
N GLY A 185 -15.71 -6.98 3.05
CA GLY A 185 -17.04 -7.03 3.64
C GLY A 185 -17.35 -8.42 4.16
N LEU A 186 -18.11 -8.48 5.25
CA LEU A 186 -18.64 -9.71 5.82
C LEU A 186 -20.17 -9.64 5.81
N GLN A 187 -20.80 -10.61 5.18
CA GLN A 187 -22.25 -10.73 5.04
C GLN A 187 -22.77 -12.02 5.70
N ASP A 188 -24.08 -12.09 5.97
CA ASP A 188 -24.77 -13.29 6.43
C ASP A 188 -24.10 -13.96 7.63
N PHE A 189 -24.09 -13.26 8.76
CA PHE A 189 -23.39 -13.70 9.96
C PHE A 189 -23.88 -15.04 10.51
N HIS A 190 -22.96 -16.00 10.60
CA HIS A 190 -23.16 -17.27 11.29
C HIS A 190 -22.51 -17.23 12.68
N SER A 191 -23.34 -17.16 13.72
CA SER A 191 -22.89 -16.96 15.11
C SER A 191 -22.17 -18.17 15.70
N GLU A 192 -22.44 -19.37 15.21
CA GLU A 192 -21.90 -20.64 15.70
C GLU A 192 -20.38 -20.75 15.52
N ASN A 193 -19.87 -20.24 14.41
CA ASN A 193 -18.46 -20.30 14.02
C ASN A 193 -17.82 -18.91 13.85
N GLN A 194 -18.55 -17.85 14.21
CA GLN A 194 -18.12 -16.45 14.05
C GLN A 194 -17.64 -16.16 12.62
N SER A 195 -18.43 -16.57 11.63
CA SER A 195 -18.09 -16.41 10.20
C SER A 195 -19.13 -15.60 9.44
N GLY A 196 -18.71 -15.03 8.32
CA GLY A 196 -19.59 -14.39 7.36
C GLY A 196 -19.07 -14.61 5.94
N TRP A 197 -19.97 -14.46 4.97
CA TRP A 197 -19.66 -14.49 3.56
C TRP A 197 -18.71 -13.33 3.21
N CYS A 198 -17.50 -13.67 2.77
CA CYS A 198 -16.44 -12.70 2.50
C CYS A 198 -16.58 -12.10 1.10
N ALA A 199 -16.53 -10.77 1.05
CA ALA A 199 -16.52 -9.97 -0.16
C ALA A 199 -15.32 -9.02 -0.15
N VAL A 200 -14.79 -8.67 -1.32
CA VAL A 200 -13.68 -7.72 -1.45
C VAL A 200 -13.94 -6.72 -2.57
N SER A 201 -13.37 -5.52 -2.47
CA SER A 201 -13.53 -4.48 -3.48
C SER A 201 -12.40 -3.45 -3.43
N ASN A 202 -12.20 -2.73 -4.54
CA ASN A 202 -11.40 -1.51 -4.62
C ASN A 202 -12.26 -0.27 -4.91
N ASP A 203 -13.58 -0.43 -5.07
CA ASP A 203 -14.51 0.64 -5.41
C ASP A 203 -15.47 0.89 -4.25
N LEU A 204 -15.26 2.01 -3.54
CA LEU A 204 -16.10 2.41 -2.43
C LEU A 204 -17.51 2.86 -2.85
N ASN A 205 -17.64 3.45 -4.05
CA ASN A 205 -18.92 3.93 -4.54
C ASN A 205 -19.82 2.74 -4.90
N ALA A 206 -19.28 1.75 -5.61
CA ALA A 206 -19.98 0.49 -5.88
C ALA A 206 -20.35 -0.23 -4.57
N THR A 207 -19.45 -0.23 -3.59
CA THR A 207 -19.69 -0.83 -2.27
C THR A 207 -20.86 -0.18 -1.52
N LYS A 208 -21.12 1.12 -1.74
CA LYS A 208 -22.18 1.90 -1.07
C LYS A 208 -23.43 2.11 -1.92
N GLN A 209 -23.48 1.59 -3.14
CA GLN A 209 -24.46 2.00 -4.16
C GLN A 209 -25.92 1.69 -3.77
N TYR A 210 -26.16 0.67 -2.94
CA TYR A 210 -27.50 0.30 -2.46
C TYR A 210 -27.88 0.98 -1.14
N GLY A 211 -27.03 1.87 -0.62
CA GLY A 211 -27.28 2.59 0.62
C GLY A 211 -27.02 1.77 1.89
N VAL A 212 -27.43 2.31 3.03
CA VAL A 212 -27.28 1.66 4.33
C VAL A 212 -28.23 0.47 4.44
N SER A 213 -27.74 -0.68 4.91
CA SER A 213 -28.60 -1.84 5.15
C SER A 213 -29.30 -1.73 6.50
N LEU A 214 -30.63 -1.78 6.47
CA LEU A 214 -31.49 -1.65 7.64
C LEU A 214 -32.41 -2.88 7.72
N ASN A 215 -32.59 -3.39 8.93
CA ASN A 215 -33.69 -4.30 9.26
C ASN A 215 -34.88 -3.46 9.70
N ASP A 216 -35.93 -3.52 8.89
CA ASP A 216 -37.16 -2.80 9.13
C ASP A 216 -37.98 -3.54 10.19
N ASN A 217 -37.81 -3.15 11.46
CA ASN A 217 -38.77 -3.50 12.51
C ASN A 217 -40.03 -2.65 12.30
N LEU A 218 -40.99 -3.22 11.56
CA LEU A 218 -42.26 -2.59 11.24
C LEU A 218 -43.22 -2.69 12.43
N LYS A 219 -43.86 -1.58 12.77
CA LYS A 219 -44.98 -1.55 13.70
C LYS A 219 -46.20 -0.98 12.99
N ALA A 220 -47.26 -1.79 12.87
CA ALA A 220 -48.54 -1.31 12.38
C ALA A 220 -49.15 -0.37 13.44
N LEU A 221 -49.51 0.84 13.01
CA LEU A 221 -50.23 1.82 13.85
C LEU A 221 -51.74 1.73 13.63
N TRP A 222 -52.16 1.40 12.41
CA TRP A 222 -53.56 1.25 12.04
C TRP A 222 -53.71 0.32 10.82
N ALA A 223 -54.81 -0.41 10.72
CA ALA A 223 -55.15 -1.24 9.56
C ALA A 223 -56.65 -1.21 9.27
N SER A 224 -57.01 -1.32 7.99
CA SER A 224 -58.41 -1.43 7.52
C SER A 224 -59.03 -2.81 7.80
N ASN A 225 -58.22 -3.84 8.05
CA ASN A 225 -58.63 -5.24 8.22
C ASN A 225 -59.38 -5.81 7.00
N THR A 226 -58.87 -5.50 5.81
CA THR A 226 -59.46 -5.91 4.52
C THR A 226 -58.65 -7.00 3.79
N ALA A 227 -57.75 -7.66 4.51
CA ALA A 227 -56.99 -8.80 3.99
C ALA A 227 -57.94 -9.87 3.41
N GLY A 228 -57.62 -10.34 2.20
CA GLY A 228 -58.41 -11.30 1.43
C GLY A 228 -59.49 -10.69 0.54
N SER A 229 -59.95 -9.45 0.80
CA SER A 229 -61.07 -8.83 0.06
C SER A 229 -60.68 -7.54 -0.66
N GLY A 230 -59.80 -6.71 -0.08
CA GLY A 230 -59.40 -5.43 -0.67
C GLY A 230 -58.52 -5.58 -1.92
N LYS A 231 -58.67 -4.63 -2.85
CA LYS A 231 -57.91 -4.52 -4.11
C LYS A 231 -57.45 -3.10 -4.42
N SER A 232 -58.16 -2.09 -3.93
CA SER A 232 -57.71 -0.70 -4.04
C SER A 232 -58.17 0.15 -2.86
N ALA A 233 -57.44 1.23 -2.60
CA ALA A 233 -57.80 2.25 -1.62
C ALA A 233 -57.78 3.63 -2.26
N ARG A 234 -58.78 4.47 -1.96
CA ARG A 234 -58.83 5.86 -2.46
C ARG A 234 -59.57 6.80 -1.52
N VAL A 235 -59.33 8.09 -1.71
CA VAL A 235 -60.17 9.15 -1.12
C VAL A 235 -61.31 9.47 -2.10
N THR A 236 -62.55 9.35 -1.63
CA THR A 236 -63.77 9.63 -2.39
C THR A 236 -64.15 11.10 -2.34
N SER A 237 -64.94 11.55 -3.32
CA SER A 237 -65.40 12.94 -3.43
C SER A 237 -66.39 13.35 -2.36
N ASP A 238 -67.02 12.41 -1.64
CA ASP A 238 -67.86 12.69 -0.48
C ASP A 238 -67.07 12.77 0.84
N GLY A 239 -65.74 12.62 0.78
CA GLY A 239 -64.86 12.80 1.94
C GLY A 239 -64.70 11.54 2.79
N ARG A 240 -64.56 10.38 2.15
CA ARG A 240 -64.19 9.13 2.83
C ARG A 240 -62.87 8.57 2.30
N LEU A 241 -62.15 7.88 3.15
CA LEU A 241 -61.17 6.89 2.72
C LEU A 241 -61.91 5.57 2.57
N VAL A 242 -61.83 4.95 1.39
CA VAL A 242 -62.47 3.65 1.11
C VAL A 242 -61.44 2.63 0.67
N VAL A 243 -61.70 1.37 1.00
CA VAL A 243 -61.06 0.20 0.40
C VAL A 243 -62.13 -0.57 -0.36
N GLU A 244 -61.83 -0.97 -1.58
CA GLU A 244 -62.76 -1.67 -2.47
C GLU A 244 -62.21 -3.02 -2.92
N ASP A 245 -63.12 -3.93 -3.24
CA ASP A 245 -62.82 -5.22 -3.88
C ASP A 245 -62.54 -5.07 -5.39
N GLY A 246 -62.35 -6.20 -6.07
CA GLY A 246 -62.08 -6.22 -7.52
C GLY A 246 -63.27 -5.82 -8.41
N ASN A 247 -64.47 -5.73 -7.85
CA ASN A 247 -65.70 -5.32 -8.54
C ASN A 247 -66.06 -3.85 -8.25
N GLY A 248 -65.25 -3.14 -7.45
CA GLY A 248 -65.53 -1.77 -7.01
C GLY A 248 -66.52 -1.68 -5.84
N GLN A 249 -66.83 -2.78 -5.16
CA GLN A 249 -67.65 -2.72 -3.94
C GLN A 249 -66.79 -2.30 -2.75
N VAL A 250 -67.30 -1.37 -1.95
CA VAL A 250 -66.66 -0.90 -0.72
C VAL A 250 -66.66 -2.01 0.33
N VAL A 251 -65.47 -2.46 0.72
CA VAL A 251 -65.26 -3.48 1.78
C VAL A 251 -64.86 -2.84 3.11
N TRP A 252 -64.38 -1.60 3.10
CA TRP A 252 -64.15 -0.78 4.29
C TRP A 252 -64.23 0.70 3.94
N GLN A 253 -64.74 1.53 4.86
CA GLN A 253 -64.73 2.99 4.72
C GLN A 253 -64.54 3.70 6.06
N SER A 254 -63.96 4.90 6.02
CA SER A 254 -63.87 5.77 7.19
C SER A 254 -65.27 6.16 7.71
N PRO A 255 -65.46 6.29 9.04
CA PRO A 255 -66.79 6.45 9.65
C PRO A 255 -67.48 7.77 9.28
N ASN A 256 -66.73 8.86 9.19
CA ASN A 256 -67.27 10.21 9.01
C ASN A 256 -67.11 10.71 7.56
N ALA A 257 -68.06 11.54 7.13
CA ALA A 257 -68.03 12.32 5.90
C ALA A 257 -68.80 13.65 6.13
N PRO A 258 -68.41 14.76 5.50
CA PRO A 258 -69.14 16.03 5.66
C PRO A 258 -70.52 15.96 5.00
N ALA A 259 -71.56 16.37 5.74
CA ALA A 259 -72.95 16.30 5.27
C ALA A 259 -73.22 17.18 4.05
N GLU A 260 -72.43 18.23 3.83
CA GLU A 260 -72.52 19.08 2.64
C GLU A 260 -71.94 18.45 1.37
N CYS A 261 -71.13 17.39 1.52
CA CYS A 261 -70.46 16.72 0.41
C CYS A 261 -71.08 15.38 0.02
N VAL A 262 -72.33 15.11 0.42
CA VAL A 262 -73.09 13.96 -0.11
C VAL A 262 -73.07 14.03 -1.65
N TYR A 263 -72.96 12.89 -2.34
CA TYR A 263 -72.77 12.81 -3.80
C TYR A 263 -71.55 13.61 -4.33
N GLY A 264 -70.57 13.90 -3.47
CA GLY A 264 -69.40 14.72 -3.80
C GLY A 264 -69.71 16.18 -4.13
N GLY A 265 -70.82 16.71 -3.62
CA GLY A 265 -71.33 18.03 -4.00
C GLY A 265 -71.91 18.10 -5.41
N SER A 266 -72.01 16.96 -6.12
CA SER A 266 -72.61 16.90 -7.46
C SER A 266 -74.13 16.78 -7.39
N ILE A 267 -74.76 16.69 -8.58
CA ILE A 267 -76.20 16.56 -8.74
C ILE A 267 -76.66 15.19 -8.20
N ASN A 268 -77.57 15.20 -7.24
CA ASN A 268 -78.29 14.01 -6.82
C ASN A 268 -79.36 13.65 -7.86
N LEU A 269 -79.12 12.59 -8.65
CA LEU A 269 -80.04 12.15 -9.70
C LEU A 269 -81.44 11.84 -9.16
N ASP A 270 -81.54 11.23 -7.97
CA ASP A 270 -82.82 10.81 -7.40
C ASP A 270 -83.67 11.98 -6.88
N SER A 271 -83.05 13.15 -6.67
CA SER A 271 -83.74 14.37 -6.24
C SER A 271 -84.44 15.13 -7.39
N ILE A 272 -84.11 14.81 -8.64
CA ILE A 272 -84.58 15.57 -9.80
C ILE A 272 -86.09 15.41 -9.94
N THR A 273 -86.82 16.52 -9.82
CA THR A 273 -88.25 16.61 -10.14
C THR A 273 -88.45 17.72 -11.16
N ALA A 274 -88.96 17.37 -12.34
CA ALA A 274 -89.08 18.30 -13.46
C ALA A 274 -90.47 18.24 -14.11
N THR A 275 -91.03 19.41 -14.41
CA THR A 275 -92.35 19.58 -15.05
C THR A 275 -92.20 20.43 -16.31
N TYR A 276 -92.75 19.95 -17.43
CA TYR A 276 -92.82 20.70 -18.69
C TYR A 276 -94.29 20.97 -19.05
N GLY A 277 -94.66 22.25 -19.20
CA GLY A 277 -96.03 22.69 -19.49
C GLY A 277 -96.94 22.81 -18.27
N GLY A 278 -96.39 23.01 -17.07
CA GLY A 278 -97.19 23.17 -15.84
C GLY A 278 -98.16 24.35 -15.89
N ASN A 279 -97.75 25.45 -16.53
CA ASN A 279 -98.61 26.59 -16.84
C ASN A 279 -99.78 26.26 -17.79
N CYS A 280 -99.75 25.09 -18.44
CA CYS A 280 -100.76 24.58 -19.36
C CYS A 280 -101.49 23.35 -18.79
N HIS A 281 -101.51 23.18 -17.46
CA HIS A 281 -102.13 22.04 -16.75
C HIS A 281 -101.48 20.67 -16.99
N ALA A 282 -100.23 20.61 -17.45
CA ALA A 282 -99.50 19.36 -17.46
C ALA A 282 -99.28 18.84 -16.02
N ASN A 283 -99.30 17.51 -15.86
CA ASN A 283 -99.11 16.89 -14.55
C ASN A 283 -97.72 17.26 -13.97
N PRO A 284 -97.63 17.67 -12.70
CA PRO A 284 -96.34 17.87 -12.04
C PRO A 284 -95.45 16.63 -12.14
N GLY A 285 -94.18 16.84 -12.46
CA GLY A 285 -93.18 15.77 -12.55
C GLY A 285 -93.19 14.98 -13.87
N ASN A 286 -94.03 15.34 -14.85
CA ASN A 286 -94.21 14.60 -16.11
C ASN A 286 -92.93 14.33 -16.93
N VAL A 287 -91.84 15.07 -16.70
CA VAL A 287 -90.57 14.92 -17.43
C VAL A 287 -89.39 14.58 -16.53
N SER A 288 -89.63 14.15 -15.29
CA SER A 288 -88.57 13.88 -14.30
C SER A 288 -87.65 12.73 -14.74
N ASP A 289 -88.20 11.63 -15.25
CA ASP A 289 -87.41 10.48 -15.72
C ASP A 289 -86.52 10.83 -16.92
N ALA A 290 -87.10 11.46 -17.95
CA ALA A 290 -86.35 11.91 -19.12
C ALA A 290 -85.24 12.89 -18.74
N THR A 291 -85.51 13.77 -17.76
CA THR A 291 -84.50 14.70 -17.24
C THR A 291 -83.38 13.96 -16.52
N ARG A 292 -83.70 12.98 -15.67
CA ARG A 292 -82.68 12.13 -15.00
C ARG A 292 -81.79 11.41 -16.01
N ASP A 293 -82.36 10.87 -17.08
CA ASP A 293 -81.60 10.19 -18.12
C ASP A 293 -80.65 11.14 -18.86
N ILE A 294 -81.07 12.37 -19.14
CA ILE A 294 -80.21 13.40 -19.73
C ILE A 294 -79.03 13.71 -18.79
N VAL A 295 -79.31 13.95 -17.50
CA VAL A 295 -78.27 14.28 -16.51
C VAL A 295 -77.30 13.11 -16.30
N LYS A 296 -77.81 11.88 -16.16
CA LYS A 296 -77.00 10.68 -15.98
C LYS A 296 -76.02 10.43 -17.13
N ASN A 297 -76.41 10.77 -18.35
CA ASN A 297 -75.58 10.62 -19.54
C ASN A 297 -74.66 11.83 -19.81
N SER A 298 -74.71 12.87 -18.97
CA SER A 298 -73.88 14.06 -19.12
C SER A 298 -72.49 13.88 -18.46
N SER A 299 -71.44 13.90 -19.28
CA SER A 299 -70.04 13.76 -18.82
C SER A 299 -69.57 14.90 -17.89
N THR A 300 -70.25 16.05 -17.92
CA THR A 300 -69.98 17.21 -17.06
C THR A 300 -70.40 17.01 -15.60
N VAL A 301 -71.28 16.06 -15.30
CA VAL A 301 -71.75 15.80 -13.92
C VAL A 301 -70.62 15.29 -13.03
N SER A 302 -69.76 14.43 -13.58
CA SER A 302 -68.60 13.88 -12.87
C SER A 302 -67.38 14.79 -12.87
N THR A 303 -67.30 15.79 -13.77
CA THR A 303 -66.10 16.63 -13.95
C THR A 303 -66.26 18.05 -13.42
N THR A 304 -67.46 18.64 -13.53
CA THR A 304 -67.76 20.02 -13.10
C THR A 304 -68.98 20.10 -12.19
N GLY A 305 -69.71 19.01 -11.96
CA GLY A 305 -70.95 19.02 -11.19
C GLY A 305 -72.09 19.74 -11.91
N THR A 306 -72.04 19.83 -13.24
CA THR A 306 -73.05 20.57 -14.02
C THR A 306 -73.70 19.68 -15.08
N ALA A 307 -74.91 20.03 -15.53
CA ALA A 307 -75.58 19.36 -16.64
C ALA A 307 -76.42 20.35 -17.45
N VAL A 308 -76.45 20.20 -18.77
CA VAL A 308 -77.29 21.03 -19.65
C VAL A 308 -78.49 20.20 -20.12
N ILE A 309 -79.68 20.74 -19.91
CA ILE A 309 -80.95 20.14 -20.32
C ILE A 309 -81.49 20.93 -21.52
N PRO A 310 -81.56 20.33 -22.72
CA PRO A 310 -82.23 20.96 -23.86
C PRO A 310 -83.75 20.85 -23.67
N VAL A 311 -84.42 21.94 -23.33
CA VAL A 311 -85.86 21.95 -23.08
C VAL A 311 -86.61 22.21 -24.39
N SER A 312 -87.29 21.18 -24.90
CA SER A 312 -88.12 21.30 -26.10
C SER A 312 -89.16 20.19 -26.20
N ASN A 313 -90.15 20.37 -27.08
CA ASN A 313 -91.08 19.29 -27.43
C ASN A 313 -90.35 18.10 -28.09
N GLN A 314 -89.18 18.30 -28.69
CA GLN A 314 -88.36 17.20 -29.23
C GLN A 314 -87.75 16.37 -28.09
N THR A 315 -87.36 17.00 -26.99
CA THR A 315 -86.74 16.34 -25.83
C THR A 315 -87.78 15.61 -24.97
N PHE A 316 -88.93 16.24 -24.74
CA PHE A 316 -89.90 15.80 -23.72
C PHE A 316 -91.26 15.39 -24.28
N GLY A 317 -91.48 15.53 -25.59
CA GLY A 317 -92.80 15.46 -26.19
C GLY A 317 -93.61 16.74 -25.96
N ASP A 318 -94.79 16.81 -26.56
CA ASP A 318 -95.72 17.93 -26.40
C ASP A 318 -96.87 17.57 -25.42
N PRO A 319 -96.75 17.88 -24.12
CA PRO A 319 -97.79 17.60 -23.14
C PRO A 319 -99.03 18.50 -23.25
N ALA A 320 -98.97 19.61 -24.01
CA ALA A 320 -100.04 20.59 -24.11
C ALA A 320 -99.94 21.38 -25.44
N VAL A 321 -100.54 20.82 -26.49
CA VAL A 321 -100.48 21.35 -27.86
C VAL A 321 -101.12 22.74 -27.94
N GLY A 322 -100.44 23.68 -28.60
CA GLY A 322 -100.92 25.05 -28.80
C GLY A 322 -100.69 26.00 -27.61
N CYS A 323 -100.07 25.53 -26.53
CA CYS A 323 -99.70 26.33 -25.37
C CYS A 323 -98.17 26.52 -25.29
N GLY A 324 -97.72 27.75 -25.00
CA GLY A 324 -96.32 28.03 -24.71
C GLY A 324 -95.96 27.50 -23.33
N LYS A 325 -95.03 26.54 -23.26
CA LYS A 325 -94.81 25.73 -22.05
C LYS A 325 -93.78 26.34 -21.11
N SER A 326 -94.08 26.31 -19.82
CA SER A 326 -93.11 26.55 -18.75
C SER A 326 -92.24 25.31 -18.51
N PHE A 327 -91.08 25.51 -17.89
CA PHE A 327 -90.26 24.42 -17.36
C PHE A 327 -89.90 24.72 -15.91
N ASP A 328 -90.27 23.81 -15.03
CA ASP A 328 -90.05 23.87 -13.59
C ASP A 328 -89.18 22.69 -13.19
N ILE A 329 -88.07 22.95 -12.49
CA ILE A 329 -87.19 21.90 -12.01
C ILE A 329 -86.74 22.15 -10.58
N ALA A 330 -86.74 21.09 -9.77
CA ALA A 330 -86.12 21.02 -8.47
C ALA A 330 -85.06 19.91 -8.47
N TYR A 331 -83.90 20.18 -7.89
CA TYR A 331 -82.78 19.24 -7.80
C TYR A 331 -81.90 19.58 -6.60
N GLN A 332 -81.04 18.65 -6.20
CA GLN A 332 -80.13 18.81 -5.07
C GLN A 332 -78.67 18.74 -5.51
N CYS A 333 -77.87 19.71 -5.06
CA CYS A 333 -76.41 19.78 -5.18
C CYS A 333 -75.80 19.48 -3.82
N GLY A 334 -75.24 18.28 -3.64
CA GLY A 334 -74.82 17.85 -2.30
C GLY A 334 -75.99 17.86 -1.32
N ASN A 335 -76.00 18.78 -0.35
CA ASN A 335 -77.13 19.01 0.56
C ASN A 335 -78.00 20.24 0.20
N ALA A 336 -77.60 21.03 -0.79
CA ALA A 336 -78.28 22.27 -1.17
C ALA A 336 -79.38 21.99 -2.20
N ASN A 337 -80.63 22.28 -1.86
CA ASN A 337 -81.75 22.18 -2.79
C ASN A 337 -81.81 23.44 -3.68
N LYS A 338 -81.97 23.24 -4.99
CA LYS A 338 -82.07 24.28 -6.00
C LYS A 338 -83.35 24.11 -6.80
N THR A 339 -83.92 25.23 -7.22
CA THR A 339 -85.12 25.27 -8.08
C THR A 339 -84.92 26.27 -9.20
N LEU A 340 -85.47 25.98 -10.37
CA LEU A 340 -85.47 26.88 -11.52
C LEU A 340 -86.82 26.84 -12.21
N ASN A 341 -87.31 28.01 -12.61
CA ASN A 341 -88.53 28.18 -13.37
C ASN A 341 -88.22 28.99 -14.64
N LEU A 342 -88.69 28.50 -15.78
CA LEU A 342 -88.75 29.22 -17.03
C LEU A 342 -90.22 29.37 -17.43
N ALA A 343 -90.71 30.61 -17.54
CA ALA A 343 -92.09 30.86 -17.95
C ALA A 343 -92.36 30.46 -19.42
N SER A 344 -91.34 30.59 -20.29
CA SER A 344 -91.38 30.20 -21.70
C SER A 344 -90.12 29.40 -22.02
N ALA A 345 -90.23 28.08 -22.14
CA ALA A 345 -89.07 27.19 -22.12
C ALA A 345 -88.76 26.45 -23.44
N GLU A 346 -89.68 26.45 -24.41
CA GLU A 346 -89.47 25.77 -25.71
C GLU A 346 -88.20 26.28 -26.41
N GLY A 347 -87.30 25.36 -26.73
CA GLY A 347 -86.05 25.62 -27.45
C GLY A 347 -84.91 26.18 -26.59
N GLN A 348 -85.09 26.29 -25.26
CA GLN A 348 -84.08 26.81 -24.36
C GLN A 348 -83.20 25.71 -23.76
N ASN A 349 -81.98 26.08 -23.35
CA ASN A 349 -81.10 25.21 -22.58
C ASN A 349 -81.10 25.63 -21.12
N VAL A 350 -81.35 24.68 -20.22
CA VAL A 350 -81.28 24.88 -18.77
C VAL A 350 -79.98 24.29 -18.24
N LEU A 351 -79.20 25.09 -17.51
CA LEU A 351 -78.01 24.63 -16.79
C LEU A 351 -78.39 24.26 -15.37
N LEU A 352 -78.19 22.99 -15.02
CA LEU A 352 -78.09 22.57 -13.62
C LEU A 352 -76.64 22.79 -13.17
N ASP A 353 -76.46 23.62 -12.14
CA ASP A 353 -75.15 24.07 -11.70
C ASP A 353 -74.91 23.73 -10.23
N CYS A 354 -74.10 22.69 -9.99
CA CYS A 354 -73.56 22.36 -8.66
C CYS A 354 -72.05 22.66 -8.57
N SER A 355 -71.50 23.50 -9.46
CA SER A 355 -70.05 23.70 -9.54
C SER A 355 -69.45 24.25 -8.25
N THR A 356 -70.16 25.13 -7.53
CA THR A 356 -69.74 25.65 -6.22
C THR A 356 -69.61 24.53 -5.20
N GLU A 357 -70.64 23.70 -5.05
CA GLU A 357 -70.67 22.59 -4.11
C GLU A 357 -69.61 21.53 -4.49
N PHE A 358 -69.56 21.14 -5.76
CA PHE A 358 -68.61 20.18 -6.32
C PHE A 358 -67.15 20.61 -6.16
N ASN A 359 -66.84 21.90 -6.38
CA ASN A 359 -65.49 22.42 -6.22
C ASN A 359 -65.08 22.55 -4.75
N SER A 360 -66.05 22.71 -3.84
CA SER A 360 -65.77 22.74 -2.40
C SER A 360 -65.49 21.36 -1.81
N CYS A 361 -65.96 20.28 -2.46
CA CYS A 361 -65.83 18.90 -1.98
C CYS A 361 -64.58 18.22 -2.55
N LYS A 362 -63.42 18.76 -2.15
CA LYS A 362 -62.09 18.18 -2.42
C LYS A 362 -61.45 17.78 -1.11
N PHE A 363 -60.79 16.63 -1.11
CA PHE A 363 -60.25 16.02 0.09
C PHE A 363 -58.84 15.51 -0.10
N SER A 364 -58.07 15.61 0.98
CA SER A 364 -56.68 15.22 1.07
C SER A 364 -56.47 14.36 2.32
N LEU A 365 -56.00 13.13 2.15
CA LEU A 365 -55.49 12.29 3.23
C LEU A 365 -54.00 12.58 3.42
N ILE A 366 -53.62 13.04 4.60
CA ILE A 366 -52.27 13.54 4.90
C ILE A 366 -51.61 12.63 5.92
N LEU A 367 -50.36 12.21 5.65
CA LEU A 367 -49.47 11.58 6.63
C LEU A 367 -48.69 12.67 7.38
N GLN A 368 -49.11 12.95 8.60
CA GLN A 368 -48.66 14.09 9.38
C GLN A 368 -47.34 13.82 10.12
N SER A 369 -46.60 14.89 10.41
CA SER A 369 -45.31 14.82 11.13
C SER A 369 -45.45 14.35 12.58
N ASP A 370 -46.64 14.54 13.17
CA ASP A 370 -46.98 14.09 14.52
C ASP A 370 -47.28 12.59 14.60
N GLY A 371 -47.21 11.83 13.51
CA GLY A 371 -47.47 10.39 13.49
C GLY A 371 -48.92 10.01 13.16
N ASN A 372 -49.78 10.99 12.87
CA ASN A 372 -51.18 10.75 12.56
C ASN A 372 -51.43 10.64 11.05
N MET A 373 -52.50 9.94 10.68
CA MET A 373 -53.06 9.95 9.32
C MET A 373 -54.46 10.55 9.39
N CYS A 374 -54.66 11.66 8.68
CA CYS A 374 -55.89 12.45 8.76
C CYS A 374 -56.41 12.82 7.38
N LEU A 375 -57.72 12.70 7.22
CA LEU A 375 -58.48 13.14 6.05
C LEU A 375 -59.00 14.56 6.31
N TYR A 376 -58.69 15.48 5.40
CA TYR A 376 -59.14 16.87 5.45
C TYR A 376 -59.98 17.20 4.23
N LYS A 377 -60.95 18.11 4.42
CA LYS A 377 -61.53 18.88 3.32
C LYS A 377 -60.53 20.00 2.96
N ASP A 378 -60.20 20.14 1.69
CA ASP A 378 -59.24 21.13 1.24
C ASP A 378 -59.71 22.55 1.65
N GLY A 379 -58.81 23.34 2.24
CA GLY A 379 -59.12 24.67 2.77
C GLY A 379 -59.78 24.69 4.16
N SER A 380 -60.10 23.52 4.75
CA SER A 380 -60.61 23.42 6.13
C SER A 380 -59.50 23.08 7.12
N PRO A 381 -59.42 23.73 8.29
CA PRO A 381 -58.49 23.35 9.36
C PRO A 381 -58.96 22.12 10.14
N SER A 382 -60.26 21.78 10.05
CA SER A 382 -60.86 20.64 10.75
C SER A 382 -60.71 19.37 9.94
N SER A 383 -60.23 18.30 10.56
CA SER A 383 -60.20 16.97 9.96
C SER A 383 -61.61 16.38 9.87
N VAL A 384 -61.86 15.65 8.79
CA VAL A 384 -63.05 14.82 8.61
C VAL A 384 -62.93 13.56 9.45
N TRP A 385 -61.75 12.95 9.43
CA TRP A 385 -61.44 11.72 10.14
C TRP A 385 -59.92 11.58 10.33
N CYS A 386 -59.50 10.90 11.40
CA CYS A 386 -58.09 10.58 11.68
C CYS A 386 -57.96 9.19 12.29
N THR A 387 -56.78 8.58 12.16
CA THR A 387 -56.43 7.31 12.83
C THR A 387 -56.15 7.43 14.32
N MET A 388 -55.91 8.65 14.82
CA MET A 388 -55.55 8.93 16.22
C MET A 388 -54.23 8.26 16.64
N THR A 389 -53.26 8.23 15.72
CA THR A 389 -51.93 7.62 15.92
C THR A 389 -50.86 8.64 16.28
N ASN A 390 -51.26 9.86 16.63
CA ASN A 390 -50.37 10.94 17.03
C ASN A 390 -49.45 10.53 18.20
N GLY A 391 -48.15 10.79 18.06
CA GLY A 391 -47.11 10.46 19.04
C GLY A 391 -46.67 8.99 19.05
N GLN A 392 -47.21 8.14 18.18
CA GLN A 392 -46.88 6.71 18.15
C GLN A 392 -45.84 6.33 17.08
N GLN A 393 -45.44 7.29 16.24
CA GLN A 393 -44.38 7.12 15.27
C GLN A 393 -43.04 6.83 15.95
N GLN A 394 -42.25 5.97 15.33
CA GLN A 394 -40.90 5.62 15.74
C GLN A 394 -39.87 6.38 14.87
N ASN A 395 -38.71 5.78 14.64
CA ASN A 395 -37.62 6.42 13.94
C ASN A 395 -37.90 6.52 12.42
N PRO A 396 -37.60 7.68 11.80
CA PRO A 396 -37.67 7.84 10.35
C PRO A 396 -36.96 6.72 9.57
N ASN A 397 -37.61 6.21 8.53
CA ASN A 397 -36.98 5.35 7.53
C ASN A 397 -36.73 6.13 6.24
N PRO A 398 -35.46 6.38 5.86
CA PRO A 398 -35.11 7.08 4.62
C PRO A 398 -35.66 6.43 3.35
N SER A 399 -35.97 5.13 3.37
CA SER A 399 -36.61 4.44 2.25
C SER A 399 -38.09 4.77 2.11
N TRP A 400 -38.70 5.40 3.11
CA TRP A 400 -40.12 5.76 3.15
C TRP A 400 -40.39 7.25 2.98
N TYR A 401 -39.39 8.04 2.61
CA TYR A 401 -39.61 9.45 2.29
C TYR A 401 -40.71 9.57 1.24
N ALA A 402 -41.59 10.57 1.41
CA ALA A 402 -42.68 10.86 0.49
C ALA A 402 -42.24 10.86 -0.98
N SER A 403 -41.04 11.39 -1.27
CA SER A 403 -40.43 11.44 -2.60
C SER A 403 -40.18 10.08 -3.26
N LYS A 404 -40.15 8.99 -2.49
CA LYS A 404 -39.99 7.60 -2.97
C LYS A 404 -41.32 6.85 -3.08
N GLY A 405 -42.42 7.40 -2.56
CA GLY A 405 -43.76 6.82 -2.66
C GLY A 405 -44.40 7.09 -4.03
N LYS A 406 -45.54 6.44 -4.32
CA LYS A 406 -46.21 6.45 -5.63
C LYS A 406 -46.39 7.84 -6.25
N TYR A 407 -46.74 8.83 -5.43
CA TYR A 407 -47.02 10.19 -5.88
C TYR A 407 -45.94 11.21 -5.53
N GLY A 408 -44.84 10.79 -4.89
CA GLY A 408 -43.75 11.68 -4.49
C GLY A 408 -44.08 12.68 -3.38
N ILE A 409 -45.27 12.61 -2.78
CA ILE A 409 -45.79 13.55 -1.77
C ILE A 409 -46.48 12.80 -0.63
N SER A 410 -46.59 13.43 0.53
CA SER A 410 -47.19 12.88 1.76
C SER A 410 -48.72 12.95 1.81
N VAL A 411 -49.34 13.16 0.65
CA VAL A 411 -50.78 13.42 0.52
C VAL A 411 -51.39 12.52 -0.55
N LEU A 412 -52.47 11.83 -0.21
CA LEU A 412 -53.35 11.16 -1.16
C LEU A 412 -54.58 12.03 -1.40
N LYS A 413 -54.70 12.57 -2.62
CA LYS A 413 -55.80 13.46 -3.02
C LYS A 413 -57.00 12.69 -3.55
N SER A 414 -58.16 13.34 -3.56
CA SER A 414 -59.38 12.80 -4.19
C SER A 414 -59.12 12.32 -5.62
N GLY A 415 -59.52 11.08 -5.91
CA GLY A 415 -59.30 10.44 -7.22
C GLY A 415 -57.94 9.74 -7.40
N GLN A 416 -56.99 9.90 -6.48
CA GLN A 416 -55.77 9.07 -6.44
C GLN A 416 -56.06 7.73 -5.76
N ILE A 417 -55.43 6.66 -6.28
CA ILE A 417 -55.72 5.27 -5.91
C ILE A 417 -54.42 4.56 -5.56
N LEU A 418 -54.42 3.77 -4.48
CA LEU A 418 -53.39 2.78 -4.18
C LEU A 418 -53.96 1.38 -4.47
N TYR A 419 -53.30 0.60 -5.32
CA TYR A 419 -53.68 -0.77 -5.65
C TYR A 419 -52.94 -1.79 -4.78
N ALA A 420 -53.55 -2.98 -4.62
CA ALA A 420 -53.00 -4.11 -3.86
C ALA A 420 -51.84 -4.82 -4.60
N ASN A 421 -50.84 -4.05 -5.01
CA ASN A 421 -49.57 -4.47 -5.58
C ASN A 421 -48.41 -3.78 -4.82
N ASP A 422 -48.60 -3.57 -3.52
CA ASP A 422 -47.71 -2.86 -2.60
C ASP A 422 -47.49 -1.38 -2.93
N GLU A 423 -48.48 -0.73 -3.55
CA GLU A 423 -48.45 0.72 -3.76
C GLU A 423 -48.62 1.48 -2.43
N TRP A 424 -47.86 2.55 -2.27
CA TRP A 424 -47.76 3.26 -1.00
C TRP A 424 -47.48 4.76 -1.14
N ILE A 425 -47.80 5.52 -0.10
CA ILE A 425 -47.30 6.88 0.15
C ILE A 425 -46.60 6.93 1.52
N GLY A 426 -45.66 7.85 1.68
CA GLY A 426 -44.90 8.04 2.93
C GLY A 426 -45.00 9.46 3.46
N SER A 427 -44.69 9.68 4.74
CA SER A 427 -44.58 11.04 5.29
C SER A 427 -43.36 11.77 4.73
N ASP A 428 -43.32 13.10 4.84
CA ASP A 428 -42.26 13.94 4.25
C ASP A 428 -40.84 13.46 4.61
N TYR A 429 -40.68 12.95 5.83
CA TYR A 429 -39.42 12.45 6.37
C TYR A 429 -39.46 10.95 6.70
N GLY A 430 -40.41 10.18 6.16
CA GLY A 430 -40.43 8.71 6.25
C GLY A 430 -40.66 8.12 7.64
N SER A 431 -41.25 8.87 8.58
CA SER A 431 -41.72 8.36 9.87
C SER A 431 -42.95 7.44 9.75
N LEU A 432 -43.68 7.54 8.64
CA LEU A 432 -44.90 6.78 8.35
C LEU A 432 -44.91 6.27 6.91
N LYS A 433 -45.55 5.12 6.69
CA LYS A 433 -45.87 4.55 5.37
C LYS A 433 -47.30 4.03 5.36
N LEU A 434 -48.14 4.56 4.47
CA LEU A 434 -49.46 3.99 4.16
C LEU A 434 -49.32 3.14 2.90
N ILE A 435 -49.60 1.84 3.01
CA ILE A 435 -49.43 0.87 1.93
C ILE A 435 -50.69 0.04 1.74
N MET A 436 -51.10 -0.12 0.48
CA MET A 436 -52.09 -1.10 0.07
C MET A 436 -51.35 -2.40 -0.27
N GLN A 437 -51.38 -3.34 0.66
CA GLN A 437 -50.61 -4.59 0.59
C GLN A 437 -51.20 -5.56 -0.43
N GLN A 438 -50.38 -6.47 -0.96
CA GLN A 438 -50.83 -7.54 -1.88
C GLN A 438 -51.92 -8.46 -1.31
N ASP A 439 -51.95 -8.65 0.01
CA ASP A 439 -52.99 -9.42 0.68
C ASP A 439 -54.36 -8.72 0.67
N GLY A 440 -54.42 -7.45 0.24
CA GLY A 440 -55.63 -6.65 0.17
C GLY A 440 -55.84 -5.73 1.37
N ASN A 441 -54.93 -5.70 2.35
CA ASN A 441 -55.06 -4.85 3.52
C ASN A 441 -54.42 -3.47 3.30
N LEU A 442 -55.14 -2.40 3.62
CA LEU A 442 -54.57 -1.06 3.75
C LEU A 442 -54.02 -0.86 5.17
N VAL A 443 -52.72 -0.58 5.30
CA VAL A 443 -52.04 -0.49 6.59
C VAL A 443 -51.16 0.76 6.69
N LEU A 444 -51.25 1.43 7.84
CA LEU A 444 -50.35 2.52 8.24
C LEU A 444 -49.25 1.96 9.15
N TYR A 445 -48.01 2.01 8.69
CA TYR A 445 -46.84 1.58 9.44
C TYR A 445 -46.01 2.75 9.95
N THR A 446 -45.35 2.52 11.08
CA THR A 446 -44.10 3.19 11.44
C THR A 446 -42.98 2.15 11.52
N SER A 447 -41.75 2.63 11.61
CA SER A 447 -40.55 1.78 11.60
C SER A 447 -39.62 2.15 12.74
N ASN A 448 -38.90 1.17 13.28
CA ASN A 448 -37.69 1.42 14.04
C ASN A 448 -36.51 0.76 13.31
N PRO A 449 -36.01 1.38 12.21
CA PRO A 449 -34.93 0.79 11.44
C PRO A 449 -33.71 0.55 12.34
N GLN A 450 -33.26 -0.70 12.39
CA GLN A 450 -32.02 -1.10 13.04
C GLN A 450 -30.99 -1.40 11.95
N ILE A 451 -29.72 -1.08 12.20
CA ILE A 451 -28.65 -1.45 11.25
C ILE A 451 -28.64 -2.98 11.09
N ASN A 452 -28.67 -3.47 9.86
CA ASN A 452 -28.65 -4.91 9.54
C ASN A 452 -27.24 -5.52 9.69
N CYS A 453 -26.40 -4.94 10.55
CA CYS A 453 -25.10 -5.49 10.90
C CYS A 453 -25.03 -5.60 12.42
N THR A 454 -24.50 -6.72 12.87
CA THR A 454 -24.42 -7.06 14.28
C THR A 454 -22.97 -7.14 14.72
N LYS A 455 -22.69 -6.67 15.93
CA LYS A 455 -21.39 -6.87 16.57
C LYS A 455 -21.30 -8.28 17.13
N ALA A 456 -20.37 -9.06 16.62
CA ALA A 456 -20.12 -10.44 16.99
C ALA A 456 -19.28 -10.54 18.28
N GLN A 457 -19.08 -11.77 18.77
CA GLN A 457 -18.36 -12.01 20.03
C GLN A 457 -16.86 -11.72 19.90
N ASP A 458 -16.32 -11.82 18.70
CA ASP A 458 -14.94 -11.42 18.36
C ASP A 458 -14.73 -9.89 18.38
N GLY A 459 -15.80 -9.12 18.59
CA GLY A 459 -15.79 -7.66 18.63
C GLY A 459 -15.89 -6.98 17.26
N ASN A 460 -15.96 -7.74 16.16
CA ASN A 460 -16.13 -7.23 14.80
C ASN A 460 -17.60 -7.18 14.40
N MET A 461 -17.89 -6.44 13.33
CA MET A 461 -19.21 -6.26 12.74
C MET A 461 -19.36 -7.25 11.59
N TYR A 462 -20.51 -7.91 11.52
CA TYR A 462 -20.91 -8.78 10.43
C TYR A 462 -22.29 -8.35 9.95
N GLY A 463 -22.52 -8.38 8.64
CA GLY A 463 -23.84 -8.11 8.08
C GLY A 463 -24.79 -9.28 8.26
N GLY A 464 -26.09 -9.01 8.30
CA GLY A 464 -27.13 -10.01 8.10
C GLY A 464 -27.30 -10.35 6.62
N GLY A 465 -28.40 -11.02 6.29
CA GLY A 465 -28.74 -11.36 4.91
C GLY A 465 -28.75 -10.13 4.01
N TRP A 466 -28.02 -10.19 2.90
CA TRP A 466 -27.85 -9.09 1.94
C TRP A 466 -27.35 -7.77 2.56
N ALA A 467 -26.55 -7.84 3.62
CA ALA A 467 -25.85 -6.70 4.20
C ALA A 467 -24.35 -6.98 4.24
N ASN A 468 -23.54 -6.03 3.79
CA ASN A 468 -22.09 -6.09 3.96
C ASN A 468 -21.70 -5.21 5.16
N ALA A 469 -21.12 -5.81 6.20
CA ALA A 469 -20.33 -5.06 7.17
C ALA A 469 -18.98 -4.74 6.53
N VAL A 470 -18.81 -3.50 6.08
CA VAL A 470 -17.69 -3.08 5.24
C VAL A 470 -16.58 -2.47 6.06
N TYR A 471 -15.35 -2.84 5.70
CA TYR A 471 -14.11 -2.39 6.30
C TYR A 471 -13.16 -1.83 5.24
N GLU A 472 -12.41 -0.81 5.61
CA GLU A 472 -11.29 -0.26 4.83
C GLU A 472 -9.97 -0.68 5.45
N LEU A 473 -9.06 -1.24 4.64
CA LEU A 473 -7.68 -1.48 5.04
C LEU A 473 -6.93 -0.15 5.09
N ASP A 474 -6.23 0.13 6.18
CA ASP A 474 -5.43 1.35 6.34
C ASP A 474 -4.29 1.46 5.31
N LYS A 475 -3.83 0.34 4.77
CA LYS A 475 -2.81 0.25 3.72
C LYS A 475 -3.08 -0.94 2.79
N VAL A 476 -2.62 -0.82 1.54
CA VAL A 476 -2.74 -1.85 0.50
C VAL A 476 -1.36 -2.08 -0.10
N GLY A 477 -0.93 -3.34 -0.18
CA GLY A 477 0.38 -3.69 -0.72
C GLY A 477 0.46 -3.62 -2.25
N ILE A 478 1.69 -3.66 -2.76
CA ILE A 478 2.05 -3.58 -4.17
C ILE A 478 2.28 -5.00 -4.70
N LYS A 479 1.31 -5.51 -5.47
CA LYS A 479 1.35 -6.89 -5.98
C LYS A 479 2.56 -7.22 -6.84
N ALA A 480 3.08 -6.23 -7.56
CA ALA A 480 4.24 -6.38 -8.44
C ALA A 480 5.55 -6.67 -7.69
N ASP A 481 5.62 -6.38 -6.39
CA ASP A 481 6.82 -6.60 -5.59
C ASP A 481 6.82 -7.94 -4.86
N LEU A 482 5.68 -8.62 -4.79
CA LEU A 482 5.58 -9.90 -4.11
C LEU A 482 6.52 -10.93 -4.75
N GLY A 483 7.33 -11.58 -3.93
CA GLY A 483 8.31 -12.57 -4.38
C GLY A 483 9.68 -12.00 -4.75
N LYS A 484 9.85 -10.67 -4.80
CA LYS A 484 11.16 -10.06 -5.09
C LYS A 484 12.15 -10.28 -3.96
N VAL A 485 13.42 -10.42 -4.34
CA VAL A 485 14.56 -10.54 -3.43
C VAL A 485 15.54 -9.43 -3.76
N GLY A 486 16.10 -8.77 -2.74
CA GLY A 486 17.05 -7.67 -2.93
C GLY A 486 18.15 -7.69 -1.87
N TYR A 487 19.28 -7.06 -2.19
CA TYR A 487 20.36 -6.79 -1.25
C TYR A 487 20.33 -5.33 -0.85
N VAL A 488 20.34 -5.05 0.45
CA VAL A 488 20.44 -3.71 1.02
C VAL A 488 21.87 -3.45 1.45
N ASP A 489 22.51 -2.45 0.85
CA ASP A 489 23.90 -2.08 1.14
C ASP A 489 24.04 -1.18 2.38
N ASP A 490 25.29 -0.79 2.66
CA ASP A 490 25.65 0.05 3.81
C ASP A 490 25.12 1.50 3.70
N ASP A 491 24.68 1.92 2.50
CA ASP A 491 24.02 3.20 2.25
C ASP A 491 22.49 3.07 2.28
N THR A 492 21.95 1.91 2.69
CA THR A 492 20.52 1.58 2.68
C THR A 492 19.89 1.59 1.28
N LYS A 493 20.71 1.44 0.23
CA LYS A 493 20.22 1.32 -1.15
C LYS A 493 19.97 -0.14 -1.48
N LEU A 494 18.92 -0.39 -2.24
CA LEU A 494 18.50 -1.74 -2.61
C LEU A 494 18.88 -2.06 -4.06
N SER A 495 19.55 -3.19 -4.25
CA SER A 495 19.84 -3.79 -5.55
C SER A 495 19.08 -5.12 -5.67
N GLU A 496 18.28 -5.29 -6.71
CA GLU A 496 17.43 -6.48 -6.87
C GLU A 496 18.26 -7.70 -7.31
N TYR A 497 17.88 -8.89 -6.85
CA TYR A 497 18.42 -10.14 -7.37
C TYR A 497 17.59 -10.59 -8.59
N PRO A 498 18.23 -10.88 -9.73
CA PRO A 498 17.58 -11.58 -10.83
C PRO A 498 17.05 -12.95 -10.38
N ILE A 499 15.96 -13.42 -10.99
CA ILE A 499 15.35 -14.74 -10.70
C ILE A 499 16.36 -15.88 -10.85
N SER A 500 17.35 -15.75 -11.73
CA SER A 500 18.41 -16.75 -11.93
C SER A 500 19.40 -16.88 -10.75
N MET A 501 19.36 -15.96 -9.78
CA MET A 501 20.29 -15.94 -8.64
C MET A 501 19.72 -16.56 -7.37
N PHE A 502 18.45 -16.95 -7.34
CA PHE A 502 17.87 -17.59 -6.17
C PHE A 502 16.85 -18.66 -6.55
N THR A 503 16.58 -19.54 -5.60
CA THR A 503 15.48 -20.51 -5.69
C THR A 503 14.64 -20.39 -4.43
N ILE A 504 13.34 -20.69 -4.51
CA ILE A 504 12.48 -20.76 -3.32
C ILE A 504 12.55 -22.19 -2.78
N ASP A 505 13.01 -22.33 -1.54
CA ASP A 505 12.92 -23.59 -0.81
C ASP A 505 11.44 -23.88 -0.52
N LYS A 506 10.93 -24.99 -1.06
CA LYS A 506 9.52 -25.38 -0.93
C LYS A 506 9.11 -25.72 0.50
N THR A 507 10.06 -26.08 1.37
CA THR A 507 9.77 -26.46 2.75
C THR A 507 9.65 -25.25 3.66
N THR A 508 10.49 -24.23 3.45
CA THR A 508 10.54 -23.03 4.28
C THR A 508 9.89 -21.81 3.64
N ASN A 509 9.57 -21.87 2.34
CA ASN A 509 9.13 -20.75 1.51
C ASN A 509 10.09 -19.53 1.57
N MET A 510 11.38 -19.80 1.72
CA MET A 510 12.44 -18.79 1.79
C MET A 510 13.39 -18.89 0.60
N PRO A 511 13.94 -17.76 0.12
CA PRO A 511 14.88 -17.79 -0.99
C PRO A 511 16.26 -18.26 -0.54
N VAL A 512 16.82 -19.19 -1.30
CA VAL A 512 18.23 -19.62 -1.21
C VAL A 512 19.02 -18.86 -2.27
N ILE A 513 19.88 -17.93 -1.82
CA ILE A 513 20.57 -16.96 -2.67
C ILE A 513 21.98 -17.44 -3.04
N ASN A 514 22.27 -17.46 -4.34
CA ASN A 514 23.58 -17.77 -4.92
C ASN A 514 24.37 -16.50 -5.26
N ASN A 515 24.73 -15.72 -4.24
CA ASN A 515 25.58 -14.52 -4.35
C ASN A 515 27.05 -14.80 -3.98
N ASN A 516 27.91 -13.80 -4.21
CA ASN A 516 29.33 -13.81 -3.85
C ASN A 516 29.53 -14.13 -2.35
N SER A 517 30.65 -14.76 -1.98
CA SER A 517 30.99 -15.15 -0.60
C SER A 517 31.10 -13.98 0.37
N SER A 518 31.42 -12.77 -0.10
CA SER A 518 31.43 -11.55 0.72
C SER A 518 30.06 -11.08 1.15
N CYS A 519 29.01 -11.47 0.41
CA CYS A 519 27.64 -11.09 0.72
C CYS A 519 27.06 -12.04 1.76
N THR A 520 26.26 -11.50 2.68
CA THR A 520 25.53 -12.34 3.63
C THR A 520 24.62 -13.32 2.90
N LYS A 521 24.41 -14.51 3.48
CA LYS A 521 23.39 -15.48 3.07
C LYS A 521 22.09 -15.33 3.84
N ARG A 522 22.08 -14.51 4.91
CA ARG A 522 20.89 -14.28 5.73
C ARG A 522 19.86 -13.48 4.92
N VAL A 523 18.60 -13.86 5.09
CA VAL A 523 17.46 -13.22 4.43
C VAL A 523 16.48 -12.77 5.50
N LYS A 524 16.11 -11.49 5.48
CA LYS A 524 15.05 -10.89 6.29
C LYS A 524 13.78 -10.80 5.44
N THR A 525 12.65 -11.25 5.96
CA THR A 525 11.35 -11.08 5.31
C THR A 525 10.81 -9.68 5.56
N ILE A 526 10.24 -9.06 4.52
CA ILE A 526 9.59 -7.75 4.57
C ILE A 526 8.30 -7.78 3.75
N ASP A 527 7.45 -6.76 3.92
CA ASP A 527 6.30 -6.57 3.04
C ASP A 527 6.63 -5.65 1.85
N SER A 528 5.71 -5.58 0.88
CA SER A 528 5.89 -4.75 -0.32
C SER A 528 5.98 -3.24 0.00
N LEU A 529 5.42 -2.78 1.11
CA LEU A 529 5.44 -1.38 1.51
C LEU A 529 6.78 -0.99 2.16
N GLU A 530 7.41 -1.91 2.91
CA GLU A 530 8.79 -1.76 3.37
C GLU A 530 9.76 -1.84 2.19
N TRP A 531 9.49 -2.71 1.20
CA TRP A 531 10.28 -2.78 -0.03
C TRP A 531 10.28 -1.44 -0.78
N ASP A 532 9.12 -0.82 -0.99
CA ASP A 532 8.98 0.43 -1.75
C ASP A 532 9.74 1.62 -1.12
N LYS A 533 9.95 1.61 0.20
CA LYS A 533 10.69 2.67 0.91
C LYS A 533 12.18 2.73 0.58
N TYR A 534 12.75 1.65 0.05
CA TYR A 534 14.18 1.62 -0.27
C TYR A 534 14.48 2.38 -1.57
N LEU A 535 15.52 3.20 -1.56
CA LEU A 535 16.07 3.78 -2.78
C LEU A 535 16.68 2.68 -3.65
N LYS A 536 16.14 2.49 -4.86
CA LYS A 536 16.61 1.45 -5.79
C LYS A 536 17.82 1.94 -6.57
N THR A 537 18.87 1.13 -6.63
CA THR A 537 20.09 1.47 -7.38
C THR A 537 19.87 1.40 -8.89
N GLY A 538 18.88 0.63 -9.35
CA GLY A 538 18.68 0.29 -10.76
C GLY A 538 19.69 -0.72 -11.32
N VAL A 539 20.68 -1.14 -10.50
CA VAL A 539 21.71 -2.10 -10.91
C VAL A 539 21.44 -3.43 -10.20
N PRO A 540 21.14 -4.51 -10.94
CA PRO A 540 20.87 -5.81 -10.34
C PRO A 540 22.13 -6.44 -9.76
N MET A 541 21.95 -7.27 -8.75
CA MET A 541 23.01 -8.11 -8.20
C MET A 541 23.49 -9.13 -9.24
N SER A 542 24.77 -9.52 -9.12
CA SER A 542 25.40 -10.58 -9.90
C SER A 542 26.26 -11.47 -9.00
N LYS A 543 26.72 -12.62 -9.50
CA LYS A 543 27.68 -13.48 -8.78
C LYS A 543 29.03 -12.79 -8.49
N ASN A 544 29.36 -11.76 -9.27
CA ASN A 544 30.60 -11.00 -9.15
C ASN A 544 30.43 -9.73 -8.30
N THR A 545 29.19 -9.42 -7.87
CA THR A 545 28.93 -8.26 -7.02
C THR A 545 29.47 -8.56 -5.63
N VAL A 546 30.49 -7.81 -5.20
CA VAL A 546 31.06 -7.90 -3.86
C VAL A 546 30.26 -7.03 -2.88
N CYS A 547 30.21 -7.46 -1.62
CA CYS A 547 29.39 -6.85 -0.58
C CYS A 547 30.20 -6.53 0.67
N GLY A 548 29.59 -5.72 1.54
CA GLY A 548 30.10 -5.38 2.86
C GLY A 548 31.58 -4.99 2.88
N LEU A 549 32.35 -5.66 3.75
CA LEU A 549 33.76 -5.35 3.98
C LEU A 549 34.61 -5.48 2.70
N GLU A 550 34.34 -6.46 1.84
CA GLU A 550 35.10 -6.64 0.60
C GLU A 550 34.89 -5.47 -0.35
N LYS A 551 33.65 -4.97 -0.48
CA LYS A 551 33.35 -3.76 -1.25
C LYS A 551 34.02 -2.52 -0.64
N ALA A 552 33.96 -2.38 0.69
CA ALA A 552 34.54 -1.24 1.40
C ALA A 552 36.07 -1.16 1.28
N THR A 553 36.74 -2.31 1.19
CA THR A 553 38.21 -2.41 1.15
C THR A 553 38.77 -2.71 -0.24
N GLN A 554 37.92 -2.78 -1.27
CA GLN A 554 38.30 -3.22 -2.62
C GLN A 554 39.43 -2.37 -3.21
N ASN A 555 39.31 -1.04 -3.14
CA ASN A 555 40.30 -0.12 -3.70
C ASN A 555 41.62 -0.15 -2.92
N ASP A 556 41.56 -0.24 -1.59
CA ASP A 556 42.76 -0.33 -0.74
C ASP A 556 43.52 -1.64 -1.01
N ASN A 557 42.80 -2.75 -1.18
CA ASN A 557 43.38 -4.04 -1.57
C ASN A 557 44.04 -3.96 -2.96
N ILE A 558 43.36 -3.39 -3.96
CA ILE A 558 43.92 -3.21 -5.32
C ILE A 558 45.21 -2.38 -5.27
N ASN A 559 45.21 -1.27 -4.52
CA ASN A 559 46.37 -0.39 -4.39
C ASN A 559 47.54 -1.11 -3.70
N ARG A 560 47.27 -1.78 -2.57
CA ARG A 560 48.28 -2.56 -1.85
C ARG A 560 48.89 -3.65 -2.74
N ASP A 561 48.06 -4.39 -3.48
CA ASP A 561 48.51 -5.48 -4.34
C ASP A 561 49.32 -4.97 -5.53
N ALA A 562 48.98 -3.80 -6.09
CA ALA A 562 49.77 -3.15 -7.13
C ALA A 562 51.18 -2.79 -6.65
N ILE A 563 51.32 -2.17 -5.47
CA ILE A 563 52.62 -1.82 -4.88
C ILE A 563 53.42 -3.09 -4.55
N ARG A 564 52.74 -4.12 -4.05
CA ARG A 564 53.35 -5.42 -3.76
C ARG A 564 53.96 -6.07 -5.01
N MET A 565 53.26 -6.01 -6.14
CA MET A 565 53.78 -6.52 -7.42
C MET A 565 55.02 -5.74 -7.87
N GLN A 566 55.05 -4.42 -7.68
CA GLN A 566 56.22 -3.58 -8.00
C GLN A 566 57.42 -3.90 -7.10
N LEU A 567 57.19 -4.12 -5.79
CA LEU A 567 58.21 -4.56 -4.84
C LEU A 567 58.83 -5.90 -5.24
N ALA A 568 58.00 -6.88 -5.60
CA ALA A 568 58.47 -8.18 -6.04
C ALA A 568 59.31 -8.09 -7.33
N ALA A 569 58.87 -7.30 -8.31
CA ALA A 569 59.60 -7.10 -9.55
C ALA A 569 60.97 -6.42 -9.34
N LEU A 570 61.02 -5.39 -8.49
CA LEU A 570 62.27 -4.69 -8.18
C LEU A 570 63.24 -5.58 -7.38
N ALA A 571 62.70 -6.42 -6.48
CA ALA A 571 63.52 -7.40 -5.76
C ALA A 571 64.19 -8.38 -6.72
N ASP A 572 63.47 -8.88 -7.73
CA ASP A 572 64.05 -9.76 -8.76
C ASP A 572 65.11 -9.04 -9.61
N GLU A 573 64.91 -7.76 -9.94
CA GLU A 573 65.91 -6.94 -10.63
C GLU A 573 67.20 -6.80 -9.82
N ILE A 574 67.07 -6.54 -8.52
CA ILE A 574 68.19 -6.47 -7.57
C ILE A 574 68.94 -7.81 -7.51
N VAL A 575 68.22 -8.94 -7.40
CA VAL A 575 68.82 -10.30 -7.40
C VAL A 575 69.62 -10.54 -8.67
N ASN A 576 69.05 -10.19 -9.82
CA ASN A 576 69.70 -10.36 -11.12
C ASN A 576 70.96 -9.51 -11.22
N LYS A 577 70.91 -8.27 -10.72
CA LYS A 577 72.07 -7.37 -10.70
C LYS A 577 73.20 -7.90 -9.81
N ILE A 578 72.89 -8.41 -8.63
CA ILE A 578 73.89 -8.98 -7.71
C ILE A 578 74.51 -10.23 -8.34
N THR A 579 73.70 -11.10 -8.95
CA THR A 579 74.18 -12.31 -9.65
C THR A 579 75.09 -11.94 -10.84
N TYR A 580 74.79 -10.85 -11.55
CA TYR A 580 75.65 -10.31 -12.61
C TYR A 580 76.99 -9.82 -12.06
N LEU A 581 76.98 -9.06 -10.95
CA LEU A 581 78.21 -8.60 -10.29
C LEU A 581 79.08 -9.75 -9.79
N GLU A 582 78.47 -10.83 -9.28
CA GLU A 582 79.19 -12.06 -8.92
C GLU A 582 79.90 -12.68 -10.14
N SER A 583 79.25 -12.69 -11.30
CA SER A 583 79.81 -13.26 -12.53
C SER A 583 81.03 -12.50 -13.06
N LEU A 584 81.11 -11.19 -12.83
CA LEU A 584 82.25 -10.35 -13.18
C LEU A 584 83.51 -10.67 -12.35
N ASN A 585 83.34 -11.32 -11.18
CA ASN A 585 84.42 -11.62 -10.23
C ASN A 585 84.99 -13.05 -10.35
N SER A 586 84.63 -13.81 -11.39
CA SER A 586 85.01 -15.22 -11.51
C SER A 586 86.53 -15.45 -11.74
N SER A 587 87.32 -14.43 -12.12
CA SER A 587 88.76 -14.59 -12.40
C SER A 587 89.69 -14.49 -11.17
N MET A 588 89.21 -14.11 -9.98
CA MET A 588 90.05 -13.88 -8.78
C MET A 588 89.76 -14.79 -7.58
N ASN A 589 88.91 -15.81 -7.74
CA ASN A 589 88.44 -16.65 -6.62
C ASN A 589 89.48 -17.57 -5.95
N ASN A 590 90.73 -17.64 -6.44
CA ASN A 590 91.72 -18.58 -5.90
C ASN A 590 92.73 -17.97 -4.90
N GLN A 591 92.63 -16.68 -4.54
CA GLN A 591 93.64 -16.04 -3.67
C GLN A 591 93.08 -15.20 -2.51
N MET A 592 91.77 -15.14 -2.32
CA MET A 592 91.15 -14.32 -1.28
C MET A 592 90.25 -15.18 -0.38
N GLY A 593 90.77 -15.60 0.77
CA GLY A 593 90.00 -16.26 1.84
C GLY A 593 88.98 -15.33 2.50
N ILE A 594 88.03 -14.83 1.72
CA ILE A 594 86.80 -14.17 2.18
C ILE A 594 85.68 -15.16 1.86
N ASP A 595 84.87 -15.53 2.84
CA ASP A 595 83.84 -16.58 2.77
C ASP A 595 82.82 -16.33 1.64
N LYS A 596 83.17 -16.72 0.41
CA LYS A 596 82.25 -16.83 -0.74
C LYS A 596 81.01 -17.67 -0.38
N THR A 597 81.21 -18.65 0.50
CA THR A 597 80.20 -19.44 1.20
C THR A 597 79.16 -18.60 1.93
N VAL A 598 79.54 -17.53 2.63
CA VAL A 598 78.61 -16.66 3.38
C VAL A 598 77.81 -15.75 2.44
N LEU A 599 78.44 -15.24 1.37
CA LEU A 599 77.73 -14.47 0.35
C LEU A 599 76.75 -15.35 -0.43
N ASP A 600 77.19 -16.52 -0.90
CA ASP A 600 76.35 -17.50 -1.60
C ASP A 600 75.19 -17.98 -0.71
N ASP A 601 75.43 -18.19 0.59
CA ASP A 601 74.40 -18.59 1.55
C ASP A 601 73.39 -17.45 1.81
N ASN A 602 73.86 -16.22 1.96
CA ASN A 602 72.99 -15.05 2.09
C ASN A 602 72.19 -14.79 0.81
N LEU A 603 72.79 -14.97 -0.37
CA LEU A 603 72.11 -14.84 -1.66
C LEU A 603 71.09 -15.95 -1.87
N LYS A 604 71.38 -17.20 -1.45
CA LYS A 604 70.42 -18.31 -1.44
C LYS A 604 69.26 -18.04 -0.49
N LYS A 605 69.55 -17.55 0.73
CA LYS A 605 68.53 -17.14 1.71
C LYS A 605 67.67 -16.02 1.16
N TYR A 606 68.26 -15.00 0.53
CA TYR A 606 67.55 -13.89 -0.08
C TYR A 606 66.72 -14.31 -1.29
N LYS A 607 67.23 -15.21 -2.16
CA LYS A 607 66.47 -15.82 -3.27
C LYS A 607 65.31 -16.68 -2.76
N ALA A 608 65.51 -17.43 -1.68
CA ALA A 608 64.47 -18.25 -1.05
C ALA A 608 63.38 -17.36 -0.41
N LEU A 609 63.78 -16.30 0.28
CA LEU A 609 62.86 -15.29 0.80
C LEU A 609 62.09 -14.64 -0.37
N SER A 610 62.80 -14.16 -1.43
CA SER A 610 62.23 -13.59 -2.69
C SER A 610 61.08 -14.43 -3.23
N LYS A 611 61.35 -15.74 -3.33
CA LYS A 611 60.40 -16.74 -3.81
C LYS A 611 59.22 -16.92 -2.86
N GLN A 612 59.42 -16.93 -1.53
CA GLN A 612 58.33 -17.01 -0.56
C GLN A 612 57.40 -15.79 -0.64
N TYR A 613 57.93 -14.58 -0.78
CA TYR A 613 57.12 -13.35 -0.89
C TYR A 613 56.30 -13.26 -2.18
N SER A 614 56.85 -13.79 -3.29
CA SER A 614 56.16 -13.89 -4.58
C SER A 614 55.21 -15.10 -4.68
N GLN A 615 55.37 -16.12 -3.82
CA GLN A 615 54.48 -17.30 -3.71
C GLN A 615 53.21 -17.08 -2.88
N TYR A 616 53.08 -16.00 -2.13
CA TYR A 616 51.78 -15.55 -1.59
C TYR A 616 50.86 -14.99 -2.71
N LYS A 617 50.84 -15.66 -3.86
CA LYS A 617 49.81 -15.55 -4.88
C LYS A 617 48.68 -16.46 -4.44
N THR A 618 47.50 -15.87 -4.28
CA THR A 618 46.19 -16.54 -4.19
C THR A 618 45.99 -17.51 -3.02
N VAL A 619 45.57 -17.03 -1.85
CA VAL A 619 44.64 -17.78 -0.97
C VAL A 619 43.82 -16.79 -0.13
N ASP A 620 42.50 -16.78 -0.36
CA ASP A 620 41.41 -16.41 0.56
C ASP A 620 41.77 -15.55 1.79
N ALA A 621 41.96 -14.25 1.61
CA ALA A 621 42.08 -13.28 2.69
C ALA A 621 40.70 -12.86 3.26
N VAL A 622 39.86 -13.83 3.64
CA VAL A 622 38.48 -13.57 4.12
C VAL A 622 38.27 -14.01 5.57
N ASN A 623 39.33 -14.20 6.36
CA ASN A 623 39.14 -14.48 7.79
C ASN A 623 40.25 -13.88 8.65
N ILE A 624 40.07 -13.86 9.97
CA ILE A 624 41.01 -13.40 11.02
C ILE A 624 42.48 -13.84 10.79
N ASN A 625 42.71 -14.89 10.00
CA ASN A 625 44.02 -15.31 9.50
C ASN A 625 44.75 -14.25 8.64
N GLY A 626 44.05 -13.27 8.06
CA GLY A 626 44.66 -12.11 7.40
C GLY A 626 45.42 -11.21 8.38
N ILE A 627 44.96 -11.11 9.62
CA ILE A 627 45.66 -10.38 10.71
C ILE A 627 46.92 -11.16 11.17
N LEU A 628 46.86 -12.50 11.14
CA LEU A 628 48.05 -13.33 11.40
C LEU A 628 49.07 -13.22 10.25
N SER A 629 48.60 -13.11 9.00
CA SER A 629 49.48 -12.87 7.85
C SER A 629 50.19 -11.51 7.90
N ASP A 630 49.63 -10.52 8.59
CA ASP A 630 50.22 -9.19 8.76
C ASP A 630 51.46 -9.24 9.66
N SER A 631 51.45 -10.10 10.68
CA SER A 631 52.65 -10.38 11.50
C SER A 631 53.73 -11.11 10.72
N ASP A 632 53.33 -12.08 9.90
CA ASP A 632 54.26 -12.82 9.03
C ASP A 632 54.88 -11.91 7.96
N ILE A 633 54.12 -10.97 7.38
CA ILE A 633 54.61 -10.00 6.39
C ILE A 633 55.63 -9.03 7.01
N VAL A 634 55.37 -8.49 8.21
CA VAL A 634 56.31 -7.58 8.91
C VAL A 634 57.59 -8.32 9.29
N VAL A 635 57.48 -9.56 9.77
CA VAL A 635 58.65 -10.41 10.08
C VAL A 635 59.43 -10.75 8.81
N LEU A 636 58.76 -11.07 7.71
CA LEU A 636 59.40 -11.32 6.42
C LEU A 636 60.13 -10.06 5.93
N GLN A 637 59.51 -8.88 6.04
CA GLN A 637 60.09 -7.57 5.68
C GLN A 637 61.38 -7.25 6.44
N GLU A 638 61.39 -7.41 7.76
CA GLU A 638 62.59 -7.17 8.59
C GLU A 638 63.73 -8.12 8.18
N ASN A 639 63.40 -9.38 7.89
CA ASN A 639 64.35 -10.38 7.40
C ASN A 639 64.88 -10.04 5.99
N TYR A 640 64.04 -9.50 5.10
CA TYR A 640 64.45 -9.03 3.77
C TYR A 640 65.40 -7.86 3.81
N SER A 641 65.07 -6.85 4.61
CA SER A 641 65.90 -5.68 4.82
C SER A 641 67.27 -6.12 5.34
N TYR A 642 67.28 -6.94 6.40
CA TYR A 642 68.51 -7.44 7.01
C TYR A 642 69.42 -8.23 6.05
N LEU A 643 68.85 -9.17 5.29
CA LEU A 643 69.61 -9.98 4.33
C LEU A 643 70.13 -9.12 3.17
N PHE A 644 69.34 -8.16 2.69
CA PHE A 644 69.78 -7.21 1.66
C PHE A 644 70.96 -6.36 2.13
N TRP A 645 70.86 -5.75 3.32
CA TRP A 645 71.95 -4.96 3.90
C TRP A 645 73.20 -5.79 4.13
N SER A 646 73.05 -7.06 4.48
CA SER A 646 74.17 -8.00 4.64
C SER A 646 74.84 -8.30 3.29
N ILE A 647 74.07 -8.60 2.24
CA ILE A 647 74.59 -8.86 0.89
C ILE A 647 75.26 -7.61 0.30
N LEU A 648 74.62 -6.45 0.46
CA LEU A 648 75.16 -5.17 -0.03
C LEU A 648 76.45 -4.81 0.71
N ALA A 649 76.51 -4.95 2.03
CA ALA A 649 77.72 -4.71 2.80
C ALA A 649 78.86 -5.65 2.37
N ILE A 650 78.57 -6.93 2.17
CA ILE A 650 79.57 -7.90 1.70
C ILE A 650 80.01 -7.56 0.27
N ALA A 651 79.10 -7.24 -0.64
CA ALA A 651 79.42 -6.86 -2.02
C ALA A 651 80.27 -5.57 -2.06
N ILE A 652 79.91 -4.54 -1.29
CA ILE A 652 80.70 -3.30 -1.16
C ILE A 652 82.07 -3.60 -0.58
N VAL A 653 82.19 -4.46 0.44
CA VAL A 653 83.49 -4.82 1.02
C VAL A 653 84.35 -5.57 0.00
N VAL A 654 83.78 -6.52 -0.74
CA VAL A 654 84.48 -7.27 -1.80
C VAL A 654 84.98 -6.32 -2.89
N ILE A 655 84.17 -5.34 -3.29
CA ILE A 655 84.54 -4.36 -4.33
C ILE A 655 85.52 -3.32 -3.80
N THR A 656 85.33 -2.79 -2.60
CA THR A 656 86.24 -1.81 -1.98
C THR A 656 87.63 -2.43 -1.76
N ILE A 657 87.70 -3.71 -1.39
CA ILE A 657 88.97 -4.44 -1.29
C ILE A 657 89.62 -4.62 -2.67
N HIS A 658 88.84 -4.79 -3.75
CA HIS A 658 89.35 -4.84 -5.13
C HIS A 658 90.00 -3.50 -5.54
N ILE A 659 89.42 -2.37 -5.14
CA ILE A 659 89.95 -1.02 -5.42
C ILE A 659 91.22 -0.74 -4.60
N ILE A 660 91.30 -1.21 -3.35
CA ILE A 660 92.42 -0.93 -2.44
C ILE A 660 93.66 -1.83 -2.70
N ARG A 661 93.49 -3.01 -3.33
CA ARG A 661 94.58 -3.99 -3.53
C ARG A 661 95.27 -3.97 -4.90
N LYS A 662 95.08 -2.92 -5.71
CA LYS A 662 95.85 -2.68 -6.92
C LYS A 662 96.88 -1.57 -6.75
#